data_AF-A0A6A5XGR5-F1
#
_entry.id   AF-A0A6A5XGR5-F1
#
_cell.length_a   1.000
_cell.length_b   1.000
_cell.length_c   1.000
_cell.angle_alpha   90.00
_cell.angle_beta   90.00
_cell.angle_gamma   90.00
#
_symmetry.space_group_name_H-M   'P 1'
#
loop_
_entity.id
_entity.type
_entity.pdbx_description
1 polymer ?
#
loop_
_entity_poly.entity_id
_entity_poly.type
_entity_poly.pdbx_seq_one_letter_code
_entity_poly.pdbx_strand_id
1 'polypeptide(L)'
;MLGMERINCPQWHRDRLREELEEVRTAPTPILRLSETSDVFFSIRRACYDGHPTQELPPCSSFTNIGVYAYMIGKFTLRWGFYRMASCLCRAPNWRSVGEVVNPGKDAKIRGVAARHNLDQDKFLRVARRLRRMTSSLPVSGSDHPIASETVAPNAMGKAAKVIGTYGIPGTGKTFLLNQLKAELNGEHFLFIEGSELIDSLVPGGLQGFKDSDGDTKTHWRRRATETIKQRSVDSGKVAIVTGHLAFWTEDKDDYEVVFTDTDGSTYTHIIYLDFDPELIEHHRTGDTTRNRPKSSSDHLAEWQIREISDLQTLCREHGILFHCLDTSGLQDSPHVLPNVCRLVEDFRVHDVQHNHSRVLSVLDNIFVPQQGTLKTVLVFDADKTLAAEDTGTLYWDSLQNMRKSLRDERRVGGTSTLPLLFGGPLGYSYEAFRQAVLLYEESAGDSSFESLCQLLASNVKMHPEVLDMLQAAARQDHIGTVVVSCGIGRVWEIVLERRGLGDNVKVIAGGRIADGYVVTPANKAAIVSHLRNHHQLFVWAFGDSPLDIGMMKAAHRAVVVVGEKDLRSKSMDMVLMKAIDEEGLQAVQVRLPRTALHRLNTTRLPIVTLDELDFKDSHLHLQSLPASTLPIWLATSKRAAQLLATATRDASIAGPALRQAHQRVGWYLATEYISQVIGLKECDIQHVLGSASSGHRLQYEKETTIIALMRAGEPMALGVSEAFPLAMFVQAECQDNIRHHHLESQKQVLLVDSVINSGKTIVEFVEAIRKVKADIKIVIVSGVVQAQCLQSDSNLYKALVGHRNISLVALRHSDTKFTGSGATDTGNRLFNTTHIRRLSASLV
;
A
#
# COMPACT_ATOMS: atom_id res chain seq x y z
N MET A 1 33.56 20.09 12.82
CA MET A 1 32.36 19.95 13.67
C MET A 1 31.66 21.29 13.70
N LEU A 2 30.33 21.28 13.59
CA LEU A 2 29.43 22.41 13.29
C LEU A 2 29.41 23.52 14.37
N GLY A 3 30.55 24.16 14.67
CA GLY A 3 30.61 25.33 15.56
C GLY A 3 30.28 25.08 17.04
N MET A 4 30.44 23.84 17.52
CA MET A 4 30.11 23.46 18.90
C MET A 4 31.19 23.92 19.89
N GLU A 5 30.79 24.50 21.03
CA GLU A 5 31.68 24.89 22.14
C GLU A 5 32.47 23.70 22.70
N ARG A 6 33.73 23.90 23.11
CA ARG A 6 34.58 22.82 23.63
C ARG A 6 34.24 22.48 25.07
N ILE A 7 34.19 21.18 25.38
CA ILE A 7 33.97 20.68 26.74
C ILE A 7 35.33 20.29 27.35
N ASN A 8 35.77 21.03 28.37
CA ASN A 8 37.08 20.82 29.02
C ASN A 8 37.08 19.75 30.14
N CYS A 9 36.16 18.79 30.10
CA CYS A 9 36.02 17.75 31.12
C CYS A 9 36.28 16.35 30.54
N PRO A 10 37.48 15.76 30.76
CA PRO A 10 37.81 14.43 30.22
C PRO A 10 36.90 13.31 30.74
N GLN A 11 36.42 13.43 31.98
CA GLN A 11 35.56 12.43 32.62
C GLN A 11 34.19 12.34 31.90
N TRP A 12 33.66 13.49 31.47
CA TRP A 12 32.41 13.58 30.72
C TRP A 12 32.46 12.77 29.41
N HIS A 13 33.57 12.85 28.67
CA HIS A 13 33.74 12.09 27.42
C HIS A 13 33.83 10.57 27.65
N ARG A 14 34.44 10.14 28.76
CA ARG A 14 34.55 8.72 29.10
C ARG A 14 33.20 8.14 29.53
N ASP A 15 32.45 8.86 30.34
CA ASP A 15 31.14 8.41 30.80
C ASP A 15 30.12 8.42 29.66
N ARG A 16 30.16 9.43 28.77
CA ARG A 16 29.33 9.44 27.56
C ARG A 16 29.65 8.28 26.63
N LEU A 17 30.93 8.01 26.37
CA LEU A 17 31.31 6.87 25.52
C LEU A 17 30.86 5.53 26.11
N ARG A 18 30.87 5.38 27.44
CA ARG A 18 30.39 4.17 28.12
C ARG A 18 28.87 3.98 27.93
N GLU A 19 28.10 5.04 28.10
CA GLU A 19 26.64 5.05 27.88
C GLU A 19 26.29 4.61 26.45
N GLU A 20 26.93 5.20 25.44
CA GLU A 20 26.66 4.87 24.02
C GLU A 20 27.04 3.41 23.68
N LEU A 21 28.14 2.90 24.26
CA LEU A 21 28.54 1.49 24.08
C LEU A 21 27.57 0.51 24.74
N GLU A 22 26.93 0.89 25.85
CA GLU A 22 25.86 0.11 26.48
C GLU A 22 24.59 0.13 25.62
N GLU A 23 24.20 1.29 25.08
CA GLU A 23 23.04 1.43 24.20
C GLU A 23 23.18 0.57 22.92
N VAL A 24 24.39 0.50 22.32
CA VAL A 24 24.70 -0.41 21.20
C VAL A 24 24.49 -1.88 21.56
N ARG A 25 24.90 -2.30 22.77
CA ARG A 25 24.80 -3.70 23.21
C ARG A 25 23.34 -4.11 23.45
N THR A 26 22.52 -3.19 23.92
CA THR A 26 21.10 -3.42 24.22
C THR A 26 20.16 -3.25 23.01
N ALA A 27 20.66 -2.78 21.87
CA ALA A 27 19.84 -2.52 20.69
C ALA A 27 19.29 -3.82 20.04
N PRO A 28 17.94 -3.98 19.92
CA PRO A 28 17.29 -5.22 19.50
C PRO A 28 17.28 -5.44 17.98
N THR A 29 17.49 -4.40 17.16
CA THR A 29 17.40 -4.49 15.70
C THR A 29 18.68 -4.01 15.01
N PRO A 30 18.99 -4.50 13.79
CA PRO A 30 20.16 -4.06 13.03
C PRO A 30 20.17 -2.55 12.72
N ILE A 31 19.00 -1.95 12.47
CA ILE A 31 18.86 -0.51 12.19
C ILE A 31 19.16 0.31 13.45
N LEU A 32 18.65 -0.12 14.62
CA LEU A 32 18.93 0.56 15.88
C LEU A 32 20.41 0.41 16.25
N ARG A 33 21.01 -0.77 16.04
CA ARG A 33 22.47 -0.95 16.20
C ARG A 33 23.28 -0.02 15.31
N LEU A 34 22.89 0.19 14.05
CA LEU A 34 23.54 1.15 13.15
C LEU A 34 23.44 2.58 13.70
N SER A 35 22.27 2.96 14.20
CA SER A 35 22.03 4.26 14.84
C SER A 35 22.92 4.46 16.07
N GLU A 36 22.95 3.51 17.00
CA GLU A 36 23.75 3.65 18.23
C GLU A 36 25.25 3.57 17.93
N THR A 37 25.67 2.74 16.96
CA THR A 37 27.09 2.67 16.53
C THR A 37 27.56 4.01 15.96
N SER A 38 26.66 4.75 15.28
CA SER A 38 26.98 6.09 14.79
C SER A 38 27.13 7.14 15.92
N ASP A 39 26.42 6.98 17.04
CA ASP A 39 26.55 7.87 18.21
C ASP A 39 27.86 7.58 18.98
N VAL A 40 28.32 6.31 19.00
CA VAL A 40 29.68 5.93 19.47
C VAL A 40 30.77 6.61 18.63
N PHE A 41 30.69 6.52 17.29
CA PHE A 41 31.68 7.13 16.39
C PHE A 41 31.71 8.65 16.53
N PHE A 42 30.53 9.26 16.69
CA PHE A 42 30.43 10.69 16.97
C PHE A 42 31.09 11.05 18.31
N SER A 43 30.85 10.27 19.36
CA SER A 43 31.42 10.51 20.69
C SER A 43 32.95 10.43 20.72
N ILE A 44 33.54 9.44 20.04
CA ILE A 44 35.01 9.35 19.87
C ILE A 44 35.54 10.56 19.10
N ARG A 45 34.90 10.90 17.98
CA ARG A 45 35.30 12.07 17.17
C ARG A 45 35.17 13.38 17.93
N ARG A 46 34.17 13.49 18.81
CA ARG A 46 33.90 14.66 19.65
C ARG A 46 34.96 14.81 20.72
N ALA A 47 35.34 13.71 21.37
CA ALA A 47 36.43 13.69 22.34
C ALA A 47 37.77 14.11 21.69
N CYS A 48 38.06 13.65 20.47
CA CYS A 48 39.23 14.12 19.71
C CYS A 48 39.17 15.61 19.36
N TYR A 49 37.99 16.12 18.97
CA TYR A 49 37.81 17.55 18.66
C TYR A 49 37.99 18.46 19.89
N ASP A 50 37.53 18.00 21.06
CA ASP A 50 37.65 18.72 22.33
C ASP A 50 39.05 18.57 22.97
N GLY A 51 39.96 17.78 22.37
CA GLY A 51 41.36 17.62 22.81
C GLY A 51 41.59 16.51 23.84
N HIS A 52 40.62 15.60 23.99
CA HIS A 52 40.63 14.52 24.98
C HIS A 52 40.36 13.16 24.31
N PRO A 53 41.27 12.63 23.47
CA PRO A 53 41.03 11.38 22.73
C PRO A 53 40.78 10.21 23.69
N THR A 54 39.63 9.53 23.52
CA THR A 54 39.21 8.40 24.38
C THR A 54 39.52 7.04 23.77
N GLN A 55 39.42 6.90 22.44
CA GLN A 55 39.75 5.70 21.65
C GLN A 55 40.18 6.10 20.23
N GLU A 56 40.82 5.19 19.49
CA GLU A 56 41.09 5.38 18.06
C GLU A 56 39.82 5.20 17.22
N LEU A 57 39.59 6.11 16.27
CA LEU A 57 38.45 6.04 15.36
C LEU A 57 38.63 4.86 14.38
N PRO A 58 37.61 4.02 14.18
CA PRO A 58 37.68 2.95 13.20
C PRO A 58 37.95 3.51 11.78
N PRO A 59 38.85 2.90 10.99
CA PRO A 59 39.26 3.44 9.71
C PRO A 59 38.07 3.45 8.71
N CYS A 60 37.96 4.55 7.96
CA CYS A 60 36.96 4.72 6.90
C CYS A 60 37.14 3.76 5.71
N SER A 61 38.24 3.00 5.63
CA SER A 61 38.53 2.08 4.52
C SER A 61 37.80 0.74 4.59
N SER A 62 37.15 0.42 5.72
CA SER A 62 36.34 -0.80 5.85
C SER A 62 34.89 -0.57 5.41
N PHE A 63 34.36 -1.46 4.55
CA PHE A 63 33.02 -1.35 3.96
C PHE A 63 31.90 -1.27 5.01
N THR A 64 32.05 -1.97 6.15
CA THR A 64 31.11 -1.88 7.28
C THR A 64 31.13 -0.53 7.99
N ASN A 65 32.27 0.16 8.05
CA ASN A 65 32.41 1.46 8.72
C ASN A 65 31.91 2.61 7.83
N ILE A 66 32.03 2.51 6.51
CA ILE A 66 31.54 3.53 5.56
C ILE A 66 30.04 3.79 5.74
N GLY A 67 29.24 2.73 5.90
CA GLY A 67 27.80 2.86 6.17
C GLY A 67 27.50 3.61 7.48
N VAL A 68 28.27 3.34 8.53
CA VAL A 68 28.15 4.04 9.83
C VAL A 68 28.51 5.53 9.69
N TYR A 69 29.60 5.86 8.98
CA TYR A 69 30.02 7.24 8.75
C TYR A 69 29.01 8.04 7.90
N ALA A 70 28.48 7.43 6.83
CA ALA A 70 27.46 8.06 5.99
C ALA A 70 26.17 8.31 6.79
N TYR A 71 25.72 7.31 7.56
CA TYR A 71 24.56 7.43 8.44
C TYR A 71 24.76 8.50 9.52
N MET A 72 25.94 8.53 10.16
CA MET A 72 26.32 9.56 11.15
C MET A 72 26.22 10.96 10.54
N ILE A 73 26.81 11.19 9.36
CA ILE A 73 26.77 12.51 8.70
C ILE A 73 25.32 12.93 8.44
N GLY A 74 24.48 12.04 7.89
CA GLY A 74 23.06 12.32 7.66
C GLY A 74 22.31 12.63 8.95
N LYS A 75 22.42 11.75 9.95
CA LYS A 75 21.76 11.87 11.26
C LYS A 75 22.08 13.18 11.96
N PHE A 76 23.35 13.54 12.09
CA PHE A 76 23.76 14.75 12.80
C PHE A 76 23.52 16.04 11.99
N THR A 77 23.53 15.97 10.65
CA THR A 77 23.15 17.10 9.78
C THR A 77 21.65 17.40 9.89
N LEU A 78 20.81 16.36 9.95
CA LEU A 78 19.37 16.52 10.16
C LEU A 78 19.05 17.10 11.55
N ARG A 79 19.73 16.64 12.61
CA ARG A 79 19.59 17.20 13.97
C ARG A 79 20.01 18.67 14.02
N TRP A 80 21.13 19.01 13.39
CA TRP A 80 21.58 20.41 13.27
C TRP A 80 20.55 21.29 12.53
N GLY A 81 20.04 20.80 11.39
CA GLY A 81 19.02 21.50 10.61
C GLY A 81 17.73 21.72 11.40
N PHE A 82 17.31 20.72 12.17
CA PHE A 82 16.14 20.79 13.03
C PHE A 82 16.23 21.94 14.06
N TYR A 83 17.34 22.05 14.81
CA TYR A 83 17.46 23.09 15.84
C TYR A 83 17.61 24.50 15.25
N ARG A 84 18.26 24.64 14.10
CA ARG A 84 18.30 25.93 13.38
C ARG A 84 16.91 26.35 12.90
N MET A 85 16.13 25.40 12.38
CA MET A 85 14.76 25.66 11.93
C MET A 85 13.86 26.01 13.11
N ALA A 86 13.95 25.28 14.22
CA ALA A 86 13.21 25.59 15.45
C ALA A 86 13.54 26.99 15.97
N SER A 87 14.83 27.35 15.99
CA SER A 87 15.29 28.67 16.44
C SER A 87 14.84 29.81 15.52
N CYS A 88 14.82 29.56 14.20
CA CYS A 88 14.32 30.50 13.21
C CYS A 88 12.81 30.75 13.40
N LEU A 89 12.02 29.69 13.56
CA LEU A 89 10.58 29.76 13.79
C LEU A 89 10.22 30.41 15.14
N CYS A 90 11.09 30.31 16.14
CA CYS A 90 10.95 31.04 17.40
C CYS A 90 11.33 32.53 17.34
N ARG A 91 11.81 33.02 16.18
CA ARG A 91 12.37 34.37 15.97
C ARG A 91 13.54 34.68 16.91
N ALA A 92 14.40 33.68 17.17
CA ALA A 92 15.60 33.90 17.97
C ALA A 92 16.54 34.88 17.25
N PRO A 93 17.04 35.95 17.91
CA PRO A 93 17.86 36.98 17.26
C PRO A 93 19.16 36.42 16.66
N ASN A 94 19.71 35.37 17.27
CA ASN A 94 20.93 34.69 16.81
C ASN A 94 20.66 33.23 16.39
N TRP A 95 19.54 32.92 15.73
CA TRP A 95 19.19 31.53 15.37
C TRP A 95 20.28 30.78 14.57
N ARG A 96 21.16 31.50 13.86
CA ARG A 96 22.30 30.92 13.13
C ARG A 96 23.41 30.40 14.05
N SER A 97 23.52 30.86 15.30
CA SER A 97 24.52 30.35 16.26
C SER A 97 24.09 29.05 16.94
N VAL A 98 22.83 28.59 16.74
CA VAL A 98 22.36 27.31 17.26
C VAL A 98 22.90 26.18 16.40
N GLY A 99 23.95 25.51 16.90
CA GLY A 99 24.68 24.44 16.23
C GLY A 99 24.49 23.06 16.86
N GLU A 100 23.49 22.93 17.73
CA GLU A 100 23.24 21.74 18.55
C GLU A 100 22.79 20.55 17.70
N VAL A 101 23.29 19.36 18.06
CA VAL A 101 23.00 18.11 17.35
C VAL A 101 22.57 16.99 18.28
N VAL A 102 22.13 17.37 19.49
CA VAL A 102 21.57 16.45 20.48
C VAL A 102 20.28 15.81 19.96
N ASN A 103 19.91 14.64 20.45
CA ASN A 103 18.70 13.96 19.97
C ASN A 103 17.45 14.81 20.26
N PRO A 104 16.74 15.27 19.21
CA PRO A 104 15.58 16.11 19.42
C PRO A 104 14.42 15.33 19.99
N GLY A 105 14.36 13.99 20.01
CA GLY A 105 13.18 13.24 20.47
C GLY A 105 12.86 13.33 21.97
N LYS A 106 13.77 13.83 22.81
CA LYS A 106 13.54 13.97 24.27
C LYS A 106 13.31 15.43 24.64
N ASP A 107 12.17 15.72 25.28
CA ASP A 107 11.76 17.10 25.62
C ASP A 107 12.73 17.78 26.59
N ALA A 108 13.30 17.04 27.54
CA ALA A 108 14.34 17.53 28.44
C ALA A 108 15.60 18.03 27.68
N LYS A 109 15.99 17.34 26.60
CA LYS A 109 17.14 17.75 25.77
C LYS A 109 16.83 19.03 24.97
N ILE A 110 15.60 19.19 24.50
CA ILE A 110 15.17 20.43 23.83
C ILE A 110 15.17 21.62 24.78
N ARG A 111 14.63 21.45 26.00
CA ARG A 111 14.67 22.51 27.02
C ARG A 111 16.10 22.91 27.38
N GLY A 112 17.01 21.93 27.47
CA GLY A 112 18.44 22.20 27.67
C GLY A 112 19.07 23.03 26.55
N VAL A 113 18.71 22.79 25.29
CA VAL A 113 19.15 23.61 24.15
C VAL A 113 18.59 25.03 24.22
N ALA A 114 17.30 25.18 24.54
CA ALA A 114 16.68 26.49 24.72
C ALA A 114 17.36 27.31 25.83
N ALA A 115 17.65 26.66 26.97
CA ALA A 115 18.33 27.29 28.10
C ALA A 115 19.74 27.78 27.73
N ARG A 116 20.54 26.98 27.01
CA ARG A 116 21.90 27.37 26.58
C ARG A 116 21.93 28.57 25.64
N HIS A 117 20.86 28.77 24.88
CA HIS A 117 20.76 29.87 23.92
C HIS A 117 19.89 31.04 24.42
N ASN A 118 19.57 31.08 25.73
CA ASN A 118 18.69 32.09 26.35
C ASN A 118 17.35 32.26 25.61
N LEU A 119 16.75 31.15 25.18
CA LEU A 119 15.45 31.09 24.52
C LEU A 119 14.37 30.70 25.52
N ASP A 120 13.16 31.22 25.32
CA ASP A 120 11.96 30.79 26.06
C ASP A 120 11.75 29.28 25.87
N GLN A 121 11.87 28.54 26.97
CA GLN A 121 11.91 27.08 26.94
C GLN A 121 10.57 26.47 26.48
N ASP A 122 9.44 27.06 26.86
CA ASP A 122 8.11 26.52 26.55
C ASP A 122 7.68 26.91 25.13
N LYS A 123 8.01 28.12 24.70
CA LYS A 123 7.85 28.54 23.29
C LYS A 123 8.72 27.69 22.36
N PHE A 124 9.98 27.48 22.71
CA PHE A 124 10.90 26.67 21.92
C PHE A 124 10.49 25.20 21.88
N LEU A 125 10.04 24.64 23.00
CA LEU A 125 9.54 23.28 23.06
C LEU A 125 8.27 23.09 22.23
N ARG A 126 7.32 24.04 22.26
CA ARG A 126 6.10 24.00 21.41
C ARG A 126 6.44 23.99 19.92
N VAL A 127 7.32 24.91 19.49
CA VAL A 127 7.77 24.98 18.08
C VAL A 127 8.52 23.72 17.67
N ALA A 128 9.39 23.20 18.53
CA ALA A 128 10.15 21.99 18.24
C ALA A 128 9.25 20.74 18.21
N ARG A 129 8.24 20.63 19.09
CA ARG A 129 7.23 19.56 19.03
C ARG A 129 6.43 19.63 17.72
N ARG A 130 6.05 20.82 17.26
CA ARG A 130 5.38 21.02 15.96
C ARG A 130 6.28 20.58 14.79
N LEU A 131 7.56 20.97 14.82
CA LEU A 131 8.54 20.56 13.81
C LEU A 131 8.77 19.05 13.78
N ARG A 132 8.85 18.37 14.94
CA ARG A 132 8.97 16.91 15.01
C ARG A 132 7.79 16.21 14.32
N ARG A 133 6.57 16.70 14.51
CA ARG A 133 5.37 16.15 13.86
C ARG A 133 5.38 16.33 12.34
N MET A 134 5.98 17.43 11.85
CA MET A 134 6.10 17.72 10.42
C MET A 134 7.31 17.01 9.75
N THR A 135 8.24 16.45 10.53
CA THR A 135 9.45 15.80 10.03
C THR A 135 9.49 14.35 10.50
N SER A 136 8.71 13.48 9.86
CA SER A 136 8.59 12.05 10.16
C SER A 136 9.86 11.20 9.85
N SER A 137 10.97 11.84 9.47
CA SER A 137 12.21 11.19 9.01
C SER A 137 13.45 11.49 9.86
N LEU A 138 13.31 12.05 11.08
CA LEU A 138 14.43 12.22 12.00
C LEU A 138 14.78 10.89 12.70
N PRO A 139 16.04 10.41 12.66
CA PRO A 139 16.46 9.24 13.43
C PRO A 139 16.50 9.57 14.93
N VAL A 140 15.40 9.22 15.62
CA VAL A 140 15.24 9.33 17.07
C VAL A 140 15.67 8.01 17.71
N SER A 141 16.80 8.00 18.42
CA SER A 141 17.23 6.88 19.26
C SER A 141 16.70 7.05 20.69
N GLY A 142 15.89 6.11 21.14
CA GLY A 142 15.34 6.10 22.50
C GLY A 142 14.10 5.23 22.58
N SER A 143 14.26 4.07 23.21
CA SER A 143 13.20 3.14 23.59
C SER A 143 12.12 3.85 24.41
N ASP A 144 10.95 4.02 23.80
CA ASP A 144 9.62 3.77 24.36
C ASP A 144 8.58 4.32 23.38
N HIS A 145 8.33 3.57 22.29
CA HIS A 145 7.06 3.62 21.55
C HIS A 145 6.84 2.31 20.79
N PRO A 146 5.58 1.88 20.63
CA PRO A 146 5.24 0.56 20.10
C PRO A 146 5.57 0.49 18.61
N ILE A 147 6.11 -0.67 18.22
CA ILE A 147 6.44 -1.04 16.84
C ILE A 147 5.13 -1.08 16.04
N ALA A 148 4.96 -0.16 15.10
CA ALA A 148 3.95 -0.26 14.05
C ALA A 148 4.43 -1.30 13.01
N SER A 149 4.14 -2.57 13.30
CA SER A 149 4.12 -3.66 12.33
C SER A 149 2.75 -4.33 12.43
N GLU A 150 1.86 -4.05 11.48
CA GLU A 150 0.63 -4.82 11.34
C GLU A 150 0.72 -5.74 10.12
N THR A 151 1.38 -6.87 10.34
CA THR A 151 0.81 -8.16 9.96
C THR A 151 0.38 -8.82 11.27
N VAL A 152 -0.84 -8.52 11.72
CA VAL A 152 -1.44 -9.16 12.88
C VAL A 152 -2.41 -10.22 12.38
N ALA A 153 -2.05 -11.48 12.60
CA ALA A 153 -3.01 -12.57 12.63
C ALA A 153 -4.05 -12.29 13.73
N PRO A 154 -5.33 -12.65 13.53
CA PRO A 154 -6.43 -12.17 14.35
C PRO A 154 -6.37 -12.81 15.74
N ASN A 155 -5.94 -12.04 16.75
CA ASN A 155 -6.23 -12.33 18.15
C ASN A 155 -7.05 -11.16 18.71
N ALA A 156 -8.10 -11.51 19.44
CA ALA A 156 -9.16 -10.64 19.93
C ALA A 156 -8.65 -9.37 20.65
N MET A 157 -8.69 -8.22 19.97
CA MET A 157 -8.61 -6.89 20.56
C MET A 157 -10.03 -6.33 20.69
N GLY A 158 -10.40 -5.85 21.89
CA GLY A 158 -11.68 -5.18 22.12
C GLY A 158 -11.85 -3.96 21.20
N LYS A 159 -13.05 -3.77 20.64
CA LYS A 159 -13.36 -2.61 19.78
C LYS A 159 -13.09 -1.31 20.54
N ALA A 160 -12.35 -0.39 19.91
CA ALA A 160 -12.17 0.96 20.45
C ALA A 160 -13.53 1.64 20.63
N ALA A 161 -13.75 2.26 21.79
CA ALA A 161 -14.98 2.97 22.11
C ALA A 161 -15.22 4.13 21.14
N LYS A 162 -16.45 4.23 20.60
CA LYS A 162 -16.86 5.32 19.72
C LYS A 162 -17.65 6.36 20.52
N VAL A 163 -17.17 7.60 20.48
CA VAL A 163 -17.81 8.75 21.12
C VAL A 163 -18.10 9.81 20.05
N ILE A 164 -19.36 10.21 19.94
CA ILE A 164 -19.89 11.17 18.98
C ILE A 164 -20.31 12.41 19.75
N GLY A 165 -19.69 13.54 19.46
CA GLY A 165 -20.06 14.84 20.03
C GLY A 165 -21.12 15.53 19.17
N THR A 166 -22.16 16.07 19.80
CA THR A 166 -23.14 16.96 19.17
C THR A 166 -22.86 18.39 19.65
N TYR A 167 -22.35 19.22 18.74
CA TYR A 167 -21.87 20.58 19.01
C TYR A 167 -22.76 21.62 18.32
N GLY A 168 -22.60 22.88 18.74
CA GLY A 168 -23.40 24.00 18.29
C GLY A 168 -23.46 25.06 19.39
N ILE A 169 -23.67 26.31 19.03
CA ILE A 169 -23.76 27.39 20.01
C ILE A 169 -24.98 27.22 20.94
N PRO A 170 -25.02 27.84 22.13
CA PRO A 170 -26.16 27.70 23.03
C PRO A 170 -27.45 28.26 22.38
N GLY A 171 -28.50 27.44 22.29
CA GLY A 171 -29.77 27.79 21.64
C GLY A 171 -30.11 26.91 20.42
N THR A 172 -29.14 26.13 19.92
CA THR A 172 -29.31 25.22 18.77
C THR A 172 -30.09 23.93 19.07
N GLY A 173 -30.67 23.77 20.26
CA GLY A 173 -31.50 22.58 20.57
C GLY A 173 -30.75 21.27 20.84
N LYS A 174 -29.44 21.27 21.12
CA LYS A 174 -28.64 20.04 21.40
C LYS A 174 -29.30 19.05 22.36
N THR A 175 -29.75 19.49 23.54
CA THR A 175 -30.42 18.64 24.53
C THR A 175 -31.75 18.09 24.01
N PHE A 176 -32.50 18.91 23.27
CA PHE A 176 -33.76 18.50 22.64
C PHE A 176 -33.51 17.39 21.60
N LEU A 177 -32.52 17.57 20.72
CA LEU A 177 -32.10 16.56 19.76
C LEU A 177 -31.63 15.28 20.45
N LEU A 178 -30.83 15.37 21.53
CA LEU A 178 -30.38 14.19 22.28
C LEU A 178 -31.57 13.37 22.82
N ASN A 179 -32.61 14.05 23.32
CA ASN A 179 -33.83 13.40 23.81
C ASN A 179 -34.65 12.77 22.67
N GLN A 180 -34.72 13.42 21.51
CA GLN A 180 -35.36 12.83 20.33
C GLN A 180 -34.59 11.59 19.84
N LEU A 181 -33.25 11.65 19.77
CA LEU A 181 -32.42 10.50 19.42
C LEU A 181 -32.61 9.34 20.39
N LYS A 182 -32.77 9.61 21.68
CA LYS A 182 -33.07 8.59 22.69
C LYS A 182 -34.42 7.91 22.48
N ALA A 183 -35.39 8.59 21.88
CA ALA A 183 -36.71 8.04 21.56
C ALA A 183 -36.68 7.22 20.25
N GLU A 184 -35.96 7.67 19.24
CA GLU A 184 -35.89 7.03 17.92
C GLU A 184 -34.89 5.85 17.86
N LEU A 185 -33.75 5.97 18.52
CA LEU A 185 -32.66 4.98 18.44
C LEU A 185 -32.74 3.98 19.59
N ASN A 186 -32.50 2.71 19.27
CA ASN A 186 -32.51 1.63 20.25
C ASN A 186 -31.40 1.81 21.30
N GLY A 187 -31.79 1.82 22.59
CA GLY A 187 -30.87 1.90 23.73
C GLY A 187 -29.92 0.70 23.89
N GLU A 188 -30.05 -0.36 23.09
CA GLU A 188 -29.10 -1.48 23.05
C GLU A 188 -27.73 -1.08 22.48
N HIS A 189 -27.68 -0.11 21.57
CA HIS A 189 -26.46 0.21 20.83
C HIS A 189 -25.84 1.56 21.20
N PHE A 190 -26.62 2.44 21.83
CA PHE A 190 -26.22 3.81 22.10
C PHE A 190 -26.33 4.17 23.58
N LEU A 191 -25.45 5.06 24.03
CA LEU A 191 -25.55 5.78 25.30
C LEU A 191 -25.80 7.25 24.99
N PHE A 192 -26.81 7.83 25.63
CA PHE A 192 -27.14 9.25 25.49
C PHE A 192 -26.69 9.98 26.74
N ILE A 193 -25.79 10.95 26.60
CA ILE A 193 -25.17 11.64 27.73
C ILE A 193 -25.28 13.16 27.51
N GLU A 194 -26.02 13.86 28.37
CA GLU A 194 -25.98 15.32 28.40
C GLU A 194 -24.75 15.76 29.20
N GLY A 195 -23.82 16.48 28.55
CA GLY A 195 -22.54 16.83 29.15
C GLY A 195 -22.66 17.65 30.45
N SER A 196 -23.62 18.58 30.50
CA SER A 196 -23.88 19.38 31.71
C SER A 196 -24.48 18.56 32.86
N GLU A 197 -25.34 17.58 32.58
CA GLU A 197 -25.89 16.69 33.61
C GLU A 197 -24.81 15.76 34.18
N LEU A 198 -23.88 15.30 33.34
CA LEU A 198 -22.76 14.51 33.81
C LEU A 198 -21.85 15.32 34.74
N ILE A 199 -21.53 16.56 34.38
CA ILE A 199 -20.75 17.47 35.23
C ILE A 199 -21.49 17.71 36.55
N ASP A 200 -22.80 17.99 36.51
CA ASP A 200 -23.64 18.17 37.71
C ASP A 200 -23.55 16.95 38.65
N SER A 201 -23.57 15.74 38.11
CA SER A 201 -23.47 14.51 38.90
C SER A 201 -22.07 14.23 39.50
N LEU A 202 -21.00 14.79 38.90
CA LEU A 202 -19.61 14.54 39.29
C LEU A 202 -19.06 15.60 40.25
N VAL A 203 -19.54 16.83 40.18
CA VAL A 203 -18.99 17.97 40.93
C VAL A 203 -19.68 18.10 42.29
N PRO A 204 -18.93 18.17 43.41
CA PRO A 204 -19.51 18.52 44.70
C PRO A 204 -20.22 19.88 44.66
N GLY A 205 -21.51 19.93 45.01
CA GLY A 205 -22.32 21.15 44.87
C GLY A 205 -22.98 21.34 43.50
N GLY A 206 -22.91 20.34 42.63
CA GLY A 206 -23.58 20.30 41.33
C GLY A 206 -23.04 21.33 40.35
N LEU A 207 -23.86 21.67 39.35
CA LEU A 207 -23.53 22.60 38.28
C LEU A 207 -23.29 24.02 38.80
N GLN A 208 -23.93 24.40 39.91
CA GLN A 208 -23.68 25.69 40.54
C GLN A 208 -22.28 25.72 41.17
N GLY A 209 -21.90 24.67 41.91
CA GLY A 209 -20.52 24.52 42.41
C GLY A 209 -19.48 24.53 41.29
N PHE A 210 -19.79 23.93 40.14
CA PHE A 210 -18.94 23.99 38.96
C PHE A 210 -18.80 25.42 38.40
N LYS A 211 -19.89 26.17 38.29
CA LYS A 211 -19.88 27.56 37.77
C LYS A 211 -19.08 28.51 38.67
N ASP A 212 -19.17 28.31 39.99
CA ASP A 212 -18.52 29.16 40.99
C ASP A 212 -17.02 28.82 41.16
N SER A 213 -16.55 27.71 40.58
CA SER A 213 -15.15 27.29 40.59
C SER A 213 -14.24 28.11 39.66
N ASP A 214 -12.94 28.13 39.97
CA ASP A 214 -11.91 28.70 39.10
C ASP A 214 -11.69 27.91 37.79
N GLY A 215 -10.90 28.48 36.87
CA GLY A 215 -10.64 27.91 35.55
C GLY A 215 -9.93 26.54 35.57
N ASP A 216 -8.99 26.33 36.49
CA ASP A 216 -8.24 25.08 36.58
C ASP A 216 -9.14 23.95 37.11
N THR A 217 -9.96 24.27 38.12
CA THR A 217 -10.96 23.35 38.69
C THR A 217 -12.04 23.00 37.67
N LYS A 218 -12.53 23.98 36.90
CA LYS A 218 -13.45 23.73 35.77
C LYS A 218 -12.83 22.80 34.74
N THR A 219 -11.58 23.04 34.38
CA THR A 219 -10.84 22.20 33.44
C THR A 219 -10.66 20.78 33.97
N HIS A 220 -10.33 20.61 35.26
CA HIS A 220 -10.21 19.30 35.90
C HIS A 220 -11.51 18.49 35.77
N TRP A 221 -12.65 19.09 36.12
CA TRP A 221 -13.95 18.40 36.05
C TRP A 221 -14.41 18.13 34.62
N ARG A 222 -14.12 19.01 33.66
CA ARG A 222 -14.36 18.74 32.23
C ARG A 222 -13.59 17.49 31.77
N ARG A 223 -12.30 17.39 32.08
CA ARG A 223 -11.49 16.20 31.77
C ARG A 223 -12.06 14.94 32.42
N ARG A 224 -12.44 15.02 33.71
CA ARG A 224 -13.02 13.89 34.45
C ARG A 224 -14.35 13.42 33.84
N ALA A 225 -15.19 14.35 33.39
CA ALA A 225 -16.45 14.03 32.72
C ALA A 225 -16.19 13.31 31.38
N THR A 226 -15.26 13.83 30.56
CA THR A 226 -14.89 13.21 29.28
C THR A 226 -14.26 11.82 29.47
N GLU A 227 -13.39 11.62 30.46
CA GLU A 227 -12.89 10.29 30.84
C GLU A 227 -14.01 9.33 31.23
N THR A 228 -14.99 9.82 31.99
CA THR A 228 -16.15 9.03 32.42
C THR A 228 -17.01 8.62 31.23
N ILE A 229 -17.22 9.50 30.24
CA ILE A 229 -17.91 9.19 28.98
C ILE A 229 -17.20 8.04 28.26
N LYS A 230 -15.87 8.17 28.09
CA LYS A 230 -15.06 7.14 27.42
C LYS A 230 -15.19 5.80 28.13
N GLN A 231 -15.04 5.80 29.46
CA GLN A 231 -15.13 4.58 30.26
C GLN A 231 -16.51 3.92 30.14
N ARG A 232 -17.60 4.71 30.22
CA ARG A 232 -18.97 4.20 30.05
C ARG A 232 -19.18 3.57 28.67
N SER A 233 -18.63 4.17 27.61
CA SER A 233 -18.69 3.61 26.25
C SER A 233 -17.91 2.30 26.14
N VAL A 234 -16.70 2.23 26.70
CA VAL A 234 -15.89 1.00 26.75
C VAL A 234 -16.60 -0.11 27.52
N ASP A 235 -17.05 0.16 28.75
CA ASP A 235 -17.63 -0.85 29.65
C ASP A 235 -18.94 -1.43 29.11
N SER A 236 -19.74 -0.60 28.43
CA SER A 236 -21.01 -1.03 27.85
C SER A 236 -20.88 -1.63 26.45
N GLY A 237 -19.77 -1.39 25.75
CA GLY A 237 -19.61 -1.70 24.33
C GLY A 237 -20.50 -0.87 23.40
N LYS A 238 -21.15 0.19 23.90
CA LYS A 238 -22.09 1.04 23.17
C LYS A 238 -21.43 2.32 22.66
N VAL A 239 -21.98 2.90 21.60
CA VAL A 239 -21.55 4.20 21.07
C VAL A 239 -22.14 5.32 21.95
N ALA A 240 -21.29 6.20 22.48
CA ALA A 240 -21.76 7.35 23.26
C ALA A 240 -22.08 8.54 22.35
N ILE A 241 -23.29 9.09 22.48
CA ILE A 241 -23.73 10.35 21.86
C ILE A 241 -23.79 11.40 22.98
N VAL A 242 -23.03 12.47 22.83
CA VAL A 242 -22.74 13.42 23.91
C VAL A 242 -23.00 14.84 23.45
N THR A 243 -23.71 15.63 24.24
CA THR A 243 -23.82 17.08 23.98
C THR A 243 -22.57 17.81 24.50
N GLY A 244 -21.96 18.62 23.64
CA GLY A 244 -20.72 19.34 23.93
C GLY A 244 -20.82 20.83 23.61
N HIS A 245 -19.80 21.56 24.06
CA HIS A 245 -19.56 22.98 23.76
C HIS A 245 -18.09 23.17 23.42
N LEU A 246 -17.77 23.92 22.36
CA LEU A 246 -16.39 24.30 22.09
C LEU A 246 -15.99 25.47 22.99
N ALA A 247 -16.82 26.50 23.02
CA ALA A 247 -16.52 27.77 23.68
C ALA A 247 -17.77 28.41 24.28
N PHE A 248 -17.57 29.42 25.13
CA PHE A 248 -18.60 30.35 25.56
C PHE A 248 -18.20 31.77 25.18
N TRP A 249 -19.14 32.53 24.59
CA TRP A 249 -18.91 33.90 24.16
C TRP A 249 -20.13 34.76 24.46
N THR A 250 -19.93 35.88 25.15
CA THR A 250 -20.99 36.84 25.48
C THR A 250 -20.77 38.15 24.74
N GLU A 251 -21.79 38.71 24.11
CA GLU A 251 -21.69 39.94 23.31
C GLU A 251 -21.08 41.14 24.08
N ASP A 252 -21.40 41.28 25.37
CA ASP A 252 -20.89 42.35 26.22
C ASP A 252 -19.39 42.21 26.62
N LYS A 253 -18.75 41.08 26.27
CA LYS A 253 -17.35 40.80 26.58
C LYS A 253 -16.62 40.25 25.36
N ASP A 254 -15.48 40.84 25.04
CA ASP A 254 -14.61 40.35 23.96
C ASP A 254 -13.81 39.08 24.35
N ASP A 255 -14.36 38.25 25.24
CA ASP A 255 -13.71 37.05 25.77
C ASP A 255 -14.36 35.80 25.20
N TYR A 256 -13.66 35.18 24.23
CA TYR A 256 -14.03 33.90 23.62
C TYR A 256 -13.38 32.76 24.41
N GLU A 257 -14.07 32.27 25.45
CA GLU A 257 -13.54 31.24 26.35
C GLU A 257 -13.67 29.85 25.70
N VAL A 258 -12.57 29.33 25.14
CA VAL A 258 -12.51 27.94 24.65
C VAL A 258 -12.46 26.97 25.82
N VAL A 259 -13.41 26.03 25.85
CA VAL A 259 -13.57 25.02 26.91
C VAL A 259 -13.22 23.60 26.46
N PHE A 260 -12.88 23.42 25.19
CA PHE A 260 -12.40 22.16 24.64
C PHE A 260 -11.02 21.81 25.19
N THR A 261 -10.86 20.57 25.67
CA THR A 261 -9.65 20.08 26.33
C THR A 261 -8.90 19.06 25.46
N ASP A 262 -7.62 18.84 25.74
CA ASP A 262 -6.86 17.76 25.10
C ASP A 262 -7.49 16.37 25.32
N THR A 263 -8.17 16.17 26.45
CA THR A 263 -8.91 14.93 26.75
C THR A 263 -10.06 14.74 25.78
N ASP A 264 -10.78 15.81 25.41
CA ASP A 264 -11.82 15.78 24.37
C ASP A 264 -11.22 15.37 23.03
N GLY A 265 -10.09 15.99 22.67
CA GLY A 265 -9.31 15.66 21.47
C GLY A 265 -8.91 14.18 21.39
N SER A 266 -8.69 13.51 22.52
CA SER A 266 -8.30 12.09 22.59
C SER A 266 -9.46 11.10 22.82
N THR A 267 -10.68 11.62 22.98
CA THR A 267 -11.87 10.85 23.34
C THR A 267 -12.91 10.84 22.24
N TYR A 268 -13.22 12.00 21.66
CA TYR A 268 -14.18 12.06 20.57
C TYR A 268 -13.61 11.39 19.33
N THR A 269 -14.45 10.61 18.66
CA THR A 269 -14.16 10.00 17.37
C THR A 269 -14.82 10.78 16.23
N HIS A 270 -15.98 11.37 16.53
CA HIS A 270 -16.77 12.15 15.58
C HIS A 270 -17.35 13.38 16.28
N ILE A 271 -17.53 14.47 15.54
CA ILE A 271 -18.30 15.64 15.95
C ILE A 271 -19.29 16.01 14.84
N ILE A 272 -20.56 16.12 15.21
CA ILE A 272 -21.63 16.68 14.39
C ILE A 272 -21.92 18.08 14.92
N TYR A 273 -21.72 19.09 14.09
CA TYR A 273 -22.05 20.48 14.41
C TYR A 273 -23.43 20.84 13.86
N LEU A 274 -24.27 21.45 14.69
CA LEU A 274 -25.61 21.90 14.31
C LEU A 274 -25.58 23.37 13.89
N ASP A 275 -25.62 23.63 12.58
CA ASP A 275 -25.56 24.97 12.01
C ASP A 275 -26.96 25.49 11.67
N PHE A 276 -27.57 26.17 12.64
CA PHE A 276 -28.89 26.78 12.53
C PHE A 276 -28.82 28.25 12.12
N ASP A 277 -29.90 28.78 11.53
CA ASP A 277 -30.00 30.21 11.26
C ASP A 277 -29.85 31.02 12.57
N PRO A 278 -28.93 31.98 12.66
CA PRO A 278 -28.76 32.85 13.82
C PRO A 278 -30.07 33.48 14.31
N GLU A 279 -30.98 33.86 13.40
CA GLU A 279 -32.28 34.44 13.77
C GLU A 279 -33.18 33.42 14.51
N LEU A 280 -33.15 32.16 14.06
CA LEU A 280 -33.88 31.08 14.71
C LEU A 280 -33.27 30.75 16.09
N ILE A 281 -31.95 30.81 16.21
CA ILE A 281 -31.25 30.64 17.50
C ILE A 281 -31.63 31.77 18.46
N GLU A 282 -31.66 33.02 18.00
CA GLU A 282 -32.12 34.16 18.79
C GLU A 282 -33.57 33.96 19.27
N HIS A 283 -34.47 33.54 18.37
CA HIS A 283 -35.86 33.25 18.70
C HIS A 283 -35.98 32.13 19.76
N HIS A 284 -35.23 31.03 19.61
CA HIS A 284 -35.22 29.95 20.60
C HIS A 284 -34.68 30.41 21.96
N ARG A 285 -33.64 31.24 21.98
CA ARG A 285 -33.04 31.75 23.22
C ARG A 285 -33.97 32.71 23.96
N THR A 286 -34.72 33.54 23.24
CA THR A 286 -35.69 34.47 23.83
C THR A 286 -36.95 33.76 24.33
N GLY A 287 -37.36 32.67 23.67
CA GLY A 287 -38.48 31.82 24.09
C GLY A 287 -38.18 30.82 25.21
N ASP A 288 -36.90 30.51 25.47
CA ASP A 288 -36.47 29.57 26.52
C ASP A 288 -36.64 30.17 27.92
N THR A 289 -37.79 29.91 28.56
CA THR A 289 -38.06 30.32 29.94
C THR A 289 -37.38 29.45 31.00
N THR A 290 -36.77 28.33 30.58
CA THR A 290 -36.19 27.33 31.50
C THR A 290 -34.72 27.58 31.82
N ARG A 291 -33.98 28.22 30.91
CA ARG A 291 -32.55 28.52 31.09
C ARG A 291 -32.32 30.03 30.97
N ASN A 292 -31.72 30.63 32.00
CA ASN A 292 -31.32 32.03 31.95
C ASN A 292 -30.09 32.21 31.05
N ARG A 293 -30.25 32.89 29.91
CA ARG A 293 -29.19 33.13 28.91
C ARG A 293 -29.01 34.64 28.70
N PRO A 294 -27.76 35.13 28.55
CA PRO A 294 -27.52 36.50 28.12
C PRO A 294 -28.21 36.77 26.77
N LYS A 295 -28.74 37.99 26.61
CA LYS A 295 -29.22 38.46 25.31
C LYS A 295 -28.03 38.49 24.34
N SER A 296 -28.28 38.12 23.10
CA SER A 296 -27.28 38.11 22.04
C SER A 296 -27.97 38.43 20.73
N SER A 297 -27.44 39.40 19.99
CA SER A 297 -27.94 39.73 18.64
C SER A 297 -27.72 38.59 17.65
N SER A 298 -28.56 38.50 16.62
CA SER A 298 -28.37 37.57 15.49
C SER A 298 -26.99 37.73 14.82
N ASP A 299 -26.48 38.96 14.70
CA ASP A 299 -25.16 39.25 14.16
C ASP A 299 -24.03 38.62 15.01
N HIS A 300 -24.07 38.79 16.33
CA HIS A 300 -23.11 38.15 17.25
C HIS A 300 -23.19 36.63 17.19
N LEU A 301 -24.40 36.07 17.12
CA LEU A 301 -24.60 34.62 17.00
C LEU A 301 -24.02 34.06 15.68
N ALA A 302 -24.15 34.83 14.59
CA ALA A 302 -23.56 34.48 13.30
C ALA A 302 -22.02 34.47 13.37
N GLU A 303 -21.41 35.51 13.94
CA GLU A 303 -19.96 35.57 14.15
C GLU A 303 -19.45 34.43 15.04
N TRP A 304 -20.20 34.10 16.10
CA TRP A 304 -19.88 32.97 16.97
C TRP A 304 -19.93 31.65 16.19
N GLN A 305 -20.98 31.37 15.43
CA GLN A 305 -21.04 30.13 14.64
C GLN A 305 -19.88 30.00 13.66
N ILE A 306 -19.57 31.06 12.91
CA ILE A 306 -18.45 31.05 11.94
C ILE A 306 -17.14 30.72 12.64
N ARG A 307 -16.86 31.37 13.78
CA ARG A 307 -15.64 31.13 14.56
C ARG A 307 -15.58 29.72 15.13
N GLU A 308 -16.67 29.24 15.75
CA GLU A 308 -16.74 27.92 16.37
C GLU A 308 -16.60 26.78 15.35
N ILE A 309 -17.22 26.91 14.17
CA ILE A 309 -17.04 25.95 13.07
C ILE A 309 -15.57 25.89 12.61
N SER A 310 -14.96 27.05 12.35
CA SER A 310 -13.55 27.13 11.92
C SER A 310 -12.59 26.51 12.94
N ASP A 311 -12.78 26.81 14.22
CA ASP A 311 -11.94 26.30 15.30
C ASP A 311 -12.15 24.78 15.48
N LEU A 312 -13.39 24.29 15.46
CA LEU A 312 -13.69 22.85 15.52
C LEU A 312 -13.11 22.10 14.33
N GLN A 313 -13.25 22.60 13.10
CA GLN A 313 -12.65 21.97 11.92
C GLN A 313 -11.13 21.84 12.06
N THR A 314 -10.47 22.84 12.64
CA THR A 314 -9.03 22.80 12.89
C THR A 314 -8.68 21.79 13.97
N LEU A 315 -9.32 21.85 15.12
CA LEU A 315 -9.10 20.89 16.23
C LEU A 315 -9.38 19.45 15.80
N CYS A 316 -10.48 19.22 15.09
CA CYS A 316 -10.85 17.88 14.61
C CYS A 316 -9.76 17.31 13.69
N ARG A 317 -9.24 18.11 12.74
CA ARG A 317 -8.12 17.68 11.88
C ARG A 317 -6.85 17.39 12.66
N GLU A 318 -6.53 18.19 13.66
CA GLU A 318 -5.32 18.01 14.48
C GLU A 318 -5.39 16.76 15.37
N HIS A 319 -6.59 16.40 15.81
CA HIS A 319 -6.85 15.27 16.70
C HIS A 319 -7.34 13.99 15.99
N GLY A 320 -7.56 14.05 14.68
CA GLY A 320 -8.08 12.91 13.90
C GLY A 320 -9.55 12.58 14.17
N ILE A 321 -10.34 13.59 14.57
CA ILE A 321 -11.78 13.48 14.81
C ILE A 321 -12.49 13.73 13.48
N LEU A 322 -13.45 12.88 13.12
CA LEU A 322 -14.28 13.12 11.94
C LEU A 322 -15.32 14.20 12.22
N PHE A 323 -15.38 15.24 11.39
CA PHE A 323 -16.24 16.40 11.57
C PHE A 323 -17.29 16.47 10.47
N HIS A 324 -18.54 16.77 10.83
CA HIS A 324 -19.60 17.07 9.87
C HIS A 324 -20.40 18.28 10.34
N CYS A 325 -20.51 19.30 9.47
CA CYS A 325 -21.40 20.42 9.70
C CYS A 325 -22.77 20.13 9.09
N LEU A 326 -23.79 19.99 9.95
CA LEU A 326 -25.16 19.82 9.50
C LEU A 326 -25.83 21.18 9.34
N ASP A 327 -25.90 21.62 8.10
CA ASP A 327 -26.62 22.83 7.71
C ASP A 327 -28.13 22.63 7.78
N THR A 328 -28.82 23.48 8.54
CA THR A 328 -30.28 23.45 8.68
C THR A 328 -30.96 24.69 8.11
N SER A 329 -30.21 25.60 7.47
CA SER A 329 -30.72 26.91 7.00
C SER A 329 -31.64 26.85 5.76
N GLY A 330 -31.66 25.71 5.04
CA GLY A 330 -32.57 25.46 3.91
C GLY A 330 -33.85 24.69 4.26
N LEU A 331 -34.04 24.34 5.53
CA LEU A 331 -35.16 23.53 6.01
C LEU A 331 -36.20 24.45 6.65
N GLN A 332 -37.12 24.98 5.84
CA GLN A 332 -38.22 25.84 6.32
C GLN A 332 -39.17 25.13 7.30
N ASP A 333 -39.02 23.83 7.48
CA ASP A 333 -39.60 23.08 8.59
C ASP A 333 -38.50 22.26 9.27
N SER A 334 -38.62 22.07 10.58
CA SER A 334 -37.70 21.30 11.43
C SER A 334 -37.64 19.75 11.21
N PRO A 335 -38.44 19.03 10.38
CA PRO A 335 -38.55 17.57 10.50
C PRO A 335 -37.38 16.75 9.91
N HIS A 336 -36.34 17.36 9.33
CA HIS A 336 -35.24 16.62 8.69
C HIS A 336 -33.93 16.55 9.49
N VAL A 337 -33.79 17.30 10.60
CA VAL A 337 -32.57 17.26 11.43
C VAL A 337 -32.40 15.88 12.08
N LEU A 338 -33.44 15.37 12.73
CA LEU A 338 -33.41 14.09 13.43
C LEU A 338 -33.12 12.91 12.48
N PRO A 339 -33.82 12.73 11.33
CA PRO A 339 -33.48 11.69 10.36
C PRO A 339 -32.02 11.76 9.86
N ASN A 340 -31.51 12.96 9.59
CA ASN A 340 -30.13 13.13 9.13
C ASN A 340 -29.10 12.76 10.20
N VAL A 341 -29.33 13.19 11.45
CA VAL A 341 -28.45 12.82 12.56
C VAL A 341 -28.55 11.33 12.86
N CYS A 342 -29.73 10.73 12.84
CA CYS A 342 -29.92 9.27 12.95
C CYS A 342 -29.10 8.51 11.89
N ARG A 343 -29.17 8.94 10.62
CA ARG A 343 -28.39 8.35 9.53
C ARG A 343 -26.88 8.43 9.80
N LEU A 344 -26.39 9.59 10.25
CA LEU A 344 -24.98 9.80 10.56
C LEU A 344 -24.50 8.93 11.74
N VAL A 345 -25.24 8.89 12.85
CA VAL A 345 -24.81 8.12 14.03
C VAL A 345 -24.87 6.61 13.79
N GLU A 346 -25.83 6.12 12.99
CA GLU A 346 -25.88 4.71 12.58
C GLU A 346 -24.71 4.35 11.64
N ASP A 347 -24.39 5.22 10.69
CA ASP A 347 -23.21 5.08 9.84
C ASP A 347 -21.92 5.04 10.68
N PHE A 348 -21.72 6.01 11.59
CA PHE A 348 -20.56 6.07 12.47
C PHE A 348 -20.44 4.85 13.39
N ARG A 349 -21.56 4.27 13.83
CA ARG A 349 -21.57 3.06 14.66
C ARG A 349 -20.95 1.88 13.93
N VAL A 350 -21.36 1.62 12.69
CA VAL A 350 -21.01 0.39 11.97
C VAL A 350 -19.63 0.50 11.31
N HIS A 351 -19.25 1.69 10.85
CA HIS A 351 -18.07 1.85 10.02
C HIS A 351 -16.75 1.81 10.81
N ASP A 352 -15.88 0.88 10.42
CA ASP A 352 -14.47 0.79 10.78
C ASP A 352 -13.68 0.19 9.60
N VAL A 353 -12.36 0.09 9.72
CA VAL A 353 -11.48 -0.39 8.65
C VAL A 353 -11.87 -1.80 8.20
N GLN A 354 -12.18 -2.71 9.14
CA GLN A 354 -12.50 -4.11 8.88
C GLN A 354 -13.88 -4.26 8.22
N HIS A 355 -14.89 -3.55 8.73
CA HIS A 355 -16.22 -3.51 8.15
C HIS A 355 -16.15 -2.97 6.72
N ASN A 356 -15.46 -1.84 6.52
CA ASN A 356 -15.27 -1.25 5.20
C ASN A 356 -14.61 -2.21 4.22
N HIS A 357 -13.52 -2.86 4.64
CA HIS A 357 -12.82 -3.86 3.84
C HIS A 357 -13.73 -5.02 3.43
N SER A 358 -14.51 -5.54 4.39
CA SER A 358 -15.46 -6.63 4.14
C SER A 358 -16.57 -6.22 3.15
N ARG A 359 -17.08 -4.99 3.26
CA ARG A 359 -18.08 -4.43 2.34
C ARG A 359 -17.53 -4.29 0.92
N VAL A 360 -16.33 -3.74 0.77
CA VAL A 360 -15.67 -3.61 -0.54
C VAL A 360 -15.49 -4.96 -1.23
N LEU A 361 -14.99 -5.98 -0.50
CA LEU A 361 -14.82 -7.32 -1.06
C LEU A 361 -16.16 -8.00 -1.36
N SER A 362 -17.19 -7.78 -0.55
CA SER A 362 -18.53 -8.29 -0.83
C SER A 362 -19.12 -7.68 -2.11
N VAL A 363 -18.91 -6.38 -2.36
CA VAL A 363 -19.31 -5.72 -3.62
C VAL A 363 -18.59 -6.34 -4.81
N LEU A 364 -17.28 -6.56 -4.67
CA LEU A 364 -16.47 -7.24 -5.69
C LEU A 364 -16.98 -8.66 -5.98
N ASP A 365 -17.29 -9.44 -4.95
CA ASP A 365 -17.84 -10.78 -5.11
C ASP A 365 -19.19 -10.74 -5.84
N ASN A 366 -20.09 -9.82 -5.48
CA ASN A 366 -21.38 -9.69 -6.14
C ASN A 366 -21.25 -9.33 -7.64
N ILE A 367 -20.20 -8.61 -8.03
CA ILE A 367 -19.90 -8.31 -9.44
C ILE A 367 -19.49 -9.57 -10.21
N PHE A 368 -18.66 -10.43 -9.61
CA PHE A 368 -18.01 -11.53 -10.33
C PHE A 368 -18.62 -12.92 -10.10
N VAL A 369 -19.42 -13.11 -9.04
CA VAL A 369 -20.19 -14.35 -8.80
C VAL A 369 -21.06 -14.75 -10.00
N PRO A 370 -21.80 -13.85 -10.68
CA PRO A 370 -22.61 -14.21 -11.84
C PRO A 370 -21.78 -14.68 -13.05
N GLN A 371 -20.49 -14.40 -13.09
CA GLN A 371 -19.57 -14.65 -14.21
C GLN A 371 -18.58 -15.78 -13.90
N GLN A 372 -18.81 -16.56 -12.83
CA GLN A 372 -17.97 -17.69 -12.46
C GLN A 372 -17.92 -18.75 -13.57
N GLY A 373 -16.71 -19.07 -14.02
CA GLY A 373 -16.43 -20.14 -14.99
C GLY A 373 -16.15 -19.67 -16.42
N THR A 374 -16.59 -18.47 -16.82
CA THR A 374 -16.28 -17.88 -18.14
C THR A 374 -15.08 -16.95 -18.10
N LEU A 375 -14.97 -16.16 -17.02
CA LEU A 375 -13.88 -15.22 -16.82
C LEU A 375 -12.53 -15.90 -16.59
N LYS A 376 -11.50 -15.35 -17.24
CA LYS A 376 -10.10 -15.77 -17.09
C LYS A 376 -9.20 -14.61 -16.70
N THR A 377 -9.49 -13.42 -17.23
CA THR A 377 -8.70 -12.21 -17.04
C THR A 377 -9.58 -11.08 -16.51
N VAL A 378 -9.07 -10.28 -15.59
CA VAL A 378 -9.69 -9.03 -15.15
C VAL A 378 -8.74 -7.87 -15.33
N LEU A 379 -9.27 -6.80 -15.92
CA LEU A 379 -8.61 -5.51 -16.06
C LEU A 379 -9.09 -4.61 -14.92
N VAL A 380 -8.17 -4.19 -14.06
CA VAL A 380 -8.44 -3.33 -12.91
C VAL A 380 -7.83 -1.97 -13.19
N PHE A 381 -8.68 -0.97 -13.35
CA PHE A 381 -8.28 0.40 -13.65
C PHE A 381 -8.49 1.30 -12.44
N ASP A 382 -7.51 2.13 -12.11
CA ASP A 382 -7.84 3.40 -11.45
C ASP A 382 -8.62 4.30 -12.42
N ALA A 383 -9.31 5.30 -11.88
CA ALA A 383 -10.22 6.15 -12.65
C ALA A 383 -9.58 7.49 -13.04
N ASP A 384 -9.51 8.44 -12.11
CA ASP A 384 -8.94 9.78 -12.33
C ASP A 384 -7.49 9.67 -12.82
N LYS A 385 -7.10 10.50 -13.79
CA LYS A 385 -5.75 10.51 -14.41
C LYS A 385 -5.29 9.20 -15.07
N THR A 386 -6.12 8.16 -15.04
CA THR A 386 -5.87 6.84 -15.64
C THR A 386 -6.78 6.61 -16.84
N LEU A 387 -8.11 6.79 -16.67
CA LEU A 387 -9.10 6.68 -17.75
C LEU A 387 -9.24 7.99 -18.55
N ALA A 388 -9.00 9.11 -17.90
CA ALA A 388 -9.07 10.47 -18.45
C ALA A 388 -8.00 11.35 -17.80
N ALA A 389 -7.65 12.49 -18.39
CA ALA A 389 -6.63 13.38 -17.82
C ALA A 389 -7.13 14.15 -16.59
N GLU A 390 -8.45 14.27 -16.46
CA GLU A 390 -9.13 15.03 -15.43
C GLU A 390 -9.12 14.33 -14.06
N ASP A 391 -9.14 15.15 -13.01
CA ASP A 391 -9.30 14.76 -11.61
C ASP A 391 -10.73 15.15 -11.18
N THR A 392 -11.61 14.16 -11.07
CA THR A 392 -13.05 14.41 -10.87
C THR A 392 -13.33 14.99 -9.49
N GLY A 393 -12.52 14.65 -8.48
CA GLY A 393 -12.58 15.25 -7.15
C GLY A 393 -12.31 16.75 -7.21
N THR A 394 -11.25 17.18 -7.91
CA THR A 394 -10.91 18.60 -8.08
C THR A 394 -11.99 19.33 -8.87
N LEU A 395 -12.42 18.76 -9.99
CA LEU A 395 -13.49 19.36 -10.82
C LEU A 395 -14.80 19.54 -10.05
N TYR A 396 -15.14 18.61 -9.16
CA TYR A 396 -16.33 18.72 -8.31
C TYR A 396 -16.31 19.99 -7.47
N TRP A 397 -15.22 20.22 -6.73
CA TRP A 397 -15.11 21.37 -5.84
C TRP A 397 -15.02 22.69 -6.62
N ASP A 398 -14.33 22.72 -7.75
CA ASP A 398 -14.28 23.89 -8.62
C ASP A 398 -15.66 24.24 -9.19
N SER A 399 -16.41 23.24 -9.64
CA SER A 399 -17.77 23.41 -10.18
C SER A 399 -18.74 23.91 -9.11
N LEU A 400 -18.65 23.35 -7.90
CA LEU A 400 -19.47 23.78 -6.76
C LEU A 400 -19.17 25.23 -6.37
N GLN A 401 -17.90 25.63 -6.32
CA GLN A 401 -17.52 27.01 -6.01
C GLN A 401 -18.04 27.99 -7.06
N ASN A 402 -17.94 27.62 -8.35
CA ASN A 402 -18.46 28.46 -9.43
C ASN A 402 -19.99 28.61 -9.36
N MET A 403 -20.70 27.53 -9.05
CA MET A 403 -22.16 27.56 -8.83
C MET A 403 -22.52 28.48 -7.66
N ARG A 404 -21.86 28.36 -6.51
CA ARG A 404 -22.12 29.21 -5.33
C ARG A 404 -21.83 30.70 -5.59
N LYS A 405 -20.75 31.02 -6.31
CA LYS A 405 -20.45 32.40 -6.75
C LYS A 405 -21.56 32.97 -7.63
N SER A 406 -22.13 32.17 -8.53
CA SER A 406 -23.22 32.61 -9.40
C SER A 406 -24.53 32.90 -8.64
N LEU A 407 -24.75 32.24 -7.51
CA LEU A 407 -25.95 32.36 -6.67
C LEU A 407 -25.86 33.46 -5.60
N ARG A 408 -24.75 34.21 -5.51
CA ARG A 408 -24.48 35.23 -4.46
C ARG A 408 -24.65 34.70 -3.02
N ASP A 409 -24.36 33.42 -2.79
CA ASP A 409 -24.39 32.83 -1.45
C ASP A 409 -23.10 33.16 -0.68
N GLU A 410 -22.95 34.43 -0.29
CA GLU A 410 -21.73 34.97 0.34
C GLU A 410 -21.39 34.30 1.68
N ARG A 411 -22.37 33.72 2.39
CA ARG A 411 -22.15 33.02 3.67
C ARG A 411 -21.25 31.77 3.52
N ARG A 412 -21.15 31.20 2.31
CA ARG A 412 -20.39 29.95 2.04
C ARG A 412 -19.22 30.12 1.07
N VAL A 413 -18.93 31.34 0.62
CA VAL A 413 -17.77 31.67 -0.22
C VAL A 413 -16.53 31.84 0.67
N GLY A 414 -16.12 30.76 1.35
CA GLY A 414 -15.05 30.83 2.34
C GLY A 414 -14.41 29.47 2.61
N GLY A 415 -13.76 28.87 1.62
CA GLY A 415 -13.01 27.63 1.82
C GLY A 415 -12.18 27.26 0.60
N THR A 416 -10.90 27.60 0.61
CA THR A 416 -9.91 27.12 -0.35
C THR A 416 -9.76 25.59 -0.23
N SER A 417 -9.81 24.90 -1.37
CA SER A 417 -9.52 23.46 -1.61
C SER A 417 -9.60 22.50 -0.40
N THR A 418 -10.80 22.00 -0.12
CA THR A 418 -11.12 21.11 1.03
C THR A 418 -10.35 19.78 1.01
N LEU A 419 -10.23 19.12 -0.14
CA LEU A 419 -9.55 17.81 -0.24
C LEU A 419 -8.02 17.89 -0.18
N PRO A 420 -7.33 18.82 -0.88
CA PRO A 420 -5.88 19.00 -0.72
C PRO A 420 -5.47 19.30 0.73
N LEU A 421 -6.27 20.07 1.46
CA LEU A 421 -6.03 20.33 2.89
C LEU A 421 -6.23 19.08 3.75
N LEU A 422 -7.23 18.25 3.42
CA LEU A 422 -7.51 16.99 4.11
C LEU A 422 -6.37 15.98 3.90
N PHE A 423 -6.04 15.64 2.65
CA PHE A 423 -5.03 14.63 2.32
C PHE A 423 -3.59 15.13 2.52
N GLY A 424 -3.37 16.45 2.49
CA GLY A 424 -2.10 17.08 2.86
C GLY A 424 -1.94 17.30 4.37
N GLY A 425 -2.99 17.08 5.15
CA GLY A 425 -3.01 17.26 6.60
C GLY A 425 -2.52 16.03 7.38
N PRO A 426 -2.70 16.03 8.72
CA PRO A 426 -2.25 14.95 9.60
C PRO A 426 -2.86 13.58 9.28
N LEU A 427 -4.07 13.56 8.71
CA LEU A 427 -4.77 12.33 8.33
C LEU A 427 -4.17 11.66 7.10
N GLY A 428 -3.41 12.38 6.26
CA GLY A 428 -2.83 11.83 5.03
C GLY A 428 -3.87 11.11 4.17
N TYR A 429 -3.51 9.92 3.67
CA TYR A 429 -4.41 9.02 2.93
C TYR A 429 -4.90 7.85 3.80
N SER A 430 -5.25 8.13 5.06
CA SER A 430 -5.83 7.15 5.99
C SER A 430 -7.30 6.82 5.64
N TYR A 431 -7.82 5.74 6.23
CA TYR A 431 -9.24 5.40 6.13
C TYR A 431 -10.13 6.55 6.62
N GLU A 432 -9.76 7.17 7.74
CA GLU A 432 -10.42 8.32 8.34
C GLU A 432 -10.44 9.52 7.37
N ALA A 433 -9.36 9.77 6.64
CA ALA A 433 -9.33 10.81 5.60
C ALA A 433 -10.40 10.56 4.51
N PHE A 434 -10.52 9.34 4.01
CA PHE A 434 -11.53 9.03 2.98
C PHE A 434 -12.96 9.09 3.54
N ARG A 435 -13.18 8.72 4.81
CA ARG A 435 -14.46 8.91 5.49
C ARG A 435 -14.79 10.40 5.67
N GLN A 436 -13.82 11.22 6.04
CA GLN A 436 -13.98 12.67 6.12
C GLN A 436 -14.32 13.29 4.76
N ALA A 437 -13.75 12.78 3.66
CA ALA A 437 -14.08 13.23 2.32
C ALA A 437 -15.56 12.98 1.98
N VAL A 438 -16.11 11.81 2.34
CA VAL A 438 -17.55 11.52 2.20
C VAL A 438 -18.39 12.52 2.99
N LEU A 439 -18.03 12.82 4.23
CA LEU A 439 -18.76 13.80 5.05
C LEU A 439 -18.74 15.21 4.47
N LEU A 440 -17.66 15.60 3.82
CA LEU A 440 -17.57 16.86 3.09
C LEU A 440 -18.49 16.88 1.86
N TYR A 441 -18.61 15.76 1.14
CA TYR A 441 -19.55 15.67 0.02
C TYR A 441 -21.01 15.74 0.48
N GLU A 442 -21.33 15.08 1.60
CA GLU A 442 -22.66 15.13 2.24
C GLU A 442 -23.02 16.55 2.69
N GLU A 443 -22.06 17.28 3.28
CA GLU A 443 -22.22 18.69 3.68
C GLU A 443 -22.36 19.62 2.46
N SER A 444 -21.64 19.33 1.38
CA SER A 444 -21.53 20.26 0.25
C SER A 444 -22.78 20.35 -0.64
N ALA A 445 -23.53 19.25 -0.74
CA ALA A 445 -24.69 19.13 -1.61
C ALA A 445 -25.65 18.02 -1.14
N GLY A 446 -26.96 18.31 -1.12
CA GLY A 446 -28.00 17.29 -1.00
C GLY A 446 -28.07 16.38 -2.23
N ASP A 447 -28.82 15.28 -2.15
CA ASP A 447 -28.79 14.20 -3.16
C ASP A 447 -29.08 14.69 -4.59
N SER A 448 -30.12 15.51 -4.79
CA SER A 448 -30.47 16.04 -6.12
C SER A 448 -29.39 16.97 -6.69
N SER A 449 -28.80 17.82 -5.85
CA SER A 449 -27.73 18.74 -6.26
C SER A 449 -26.43 17.98 -6.54
N PHE A 450 -26.14 16.95 -5.74
CA PHE A 450 -25.00 16.07 -5.94
C PHE A 450 -25.12 15.30 -7.26
N GLU A 451 -26.28 14.73 -7.58
CA GLU A 451 -26.53 14.05 -8.86
C GLU A 451 -26.40 15.02 -10.04
N SER A 452 -26.95 16.24 -9.94
CA SER A 452 -26.83 17.26 -10.98
C SER A 452 -25.37 17.66 -11.24
N LEU A 453 -24.57 17.80 -10.17
CA LEU A 453 -23.13 18.03 -10.27
C LEU A 453 -22.43 16.85 -10.94
N CYS A 454 -22.75 15.61 -10.55
CA CYS A 454 -22.15 14.42 -11.17
C CYS A 454 -22.44 14.35 -12.68
N GLN A 455 -23.67 14.68 -13.11
CA GLN A 455 -24.02 14.72 -14.52
C GLN A 455 -23.26 15.81 -15.31
N LEU A 456 -23.08 16.99 -14.70
CA LEU A 456 -22.30 18.10 -15.27
C LEU A 456 -20.82 17.73 -15.40
N LEU A 457 -20.24 17.15 -14.36
CA LEU A 457 -18.84 16.70 -14.38
C LEU A 457 -18.63 15.63 -15.44
N ALA A 458 -19.50 14.63 -15.49
CA ALA A 458 -19.43 13.56 -16.48
C ALA A 458 -19.57 14.06 -17.93
N SER A 459 -20.17 15.24 -18.19
CA SER A 459 -20.20 15.82 -19.55
C SER A 459 -18.88 16.48 -19.94
N ASN A 460 -18.08 16.87 -18.95
CA ASN A 460 -16.82 17.56 -19.16
C ASN A 460 -15.62 16.60 -19.18
N VAL A 461 -15.75 15.40 -18.60
CA VAL A 461 -14.70 14.38 -18.60
C VAL A 461 -14.51 13.77 -19.99
N LYS A 462 -13.28 13.82 -20.51
CA LYS A 462 -12.91 13.22 -21.80
C LYS A 462 -11.98 12.03 -21.58
N MET A 463 -12.54 10.83 -21.69
CA MET A 463 -11.75 9.60 -21.65
C MET A 463 -10.68 9.59 -22.75
N HIS A 464 -9.52 9.03 -22.44
CA HIS A 464 -8.48 8.77 -23.42
C HIS A 464 -9.03 7.83 -24.50
N PRO A 465 -8.95 8.20 -25.80
CA PRO A 465 -9.46 7.37 -26.89
C PRO A 465 -8.88 5.96 -26.86
N GLU A 466 -7.58 5.83 -26.57
CA GLU A 466 -6.89 4.53 -26.53
C GLU A 466 -7.43 3.63 -25.40
N VAL A 467 -7.80 4.21 -24.26
CA VAL A 467 -8.42 3.47 -23.15
C VAL A 467 -9.85 3.08 -23.52
N LEU A 468 -10.61 3.98 -24.15
CA LEU A 468 -11.96 3.69 -24.60
C LEU A 468 -11.99 2.52 -25.59
N ASP A 469 -11.10 2.53 -26.59
CA ASP A 469 -10.98 1.46 -27.59
C ASP A 469 -10.63 0.12 -26.93
N MET A 470 -9.72 0.14 -25.95
CA MET A 470 -9.35 -1.04 -25.17
C MET A 470 -10.54 -1.59 -24.36
N LEU A 471 -11.29 -0.73 -23.66
CA LEU A 471 -12.45 -1.15 -22.88
C LEU A 471 -13.56 -1.72 -23.77
N GLN A 472 -13.78 -1.13 -24.95
CA GLN A 472 -14.73 -1.66 -25.93
C GLN A 472 -14.27 -3.01 -26.50
N ALA A 473 -12.96 -3.20 -26.71
CA ALA A 473 -12.42 -4.49 -27.14
C ALA A 473 -12.57 -5.56 -26.05
N ALA A 474 -12.29 -5.21 -24.79
CA ALA A 474 -12.47 -6.10 -23.64
C ALA A 474 -13.94 -6.49 -23.44
N ALA A 475 -14.87 -5.55 -23.57
CA ALA A 475 -16.31 -5.79 -23.45
C ALA A 475 -16.88 -6.76 -24.50
N ARG A 476 -16.16 -7.02 -25.60
CA ARG A 476 -16.55 -8.01 -26.62
C ARG A 476 -16.05 -9.43 -26.32
N GLN A 477 -15.34 -9.62 -25.21
CA GLN A 477 -14.69 -10.88 -24.84
C GLN A 477 -15.26 -11.41 -23.52
N ASP A 478 -16.05 -12.47 -23.57
CA ASP A 478 -16.72 -13.05 -22.38
C ASP A 478 -15.75 -13.56 -21.30
N HIS A 479 -14.48 -13.75 -21.66
CA HIS A 479 -13.43 -14.20 -20.75
C HIS A 479 -12.65 -13.07 -20.09
N ILE A 480 -12.97 -11.80 -20.41
CA ILE A 480 -12.31 -10.61 -19.87
C ILE A 480 -13.33 -9.75 -19.11
N GLY A 481 -13.11 -9.62 -17.81
CA GLY A 481 -13.87 -8.69 -16.96
C GLY A 481 -13.13 -7.36 -16.84
N THR A 482 -13.86 -6.27 -16.66
CA THR A 482 -13.26 -4.96 -16.36
C THR A 482 -13.90 -4.34 -15.13
N VAL A 483 -13.08 -3.87 -14.21
CA VAL A 483 -13.50 -3.10 -13.05
C VAL A 483 -12.67 -1.82 -12.90
N VAL A 484 -13.36 -0.72 -12.66
CA VAL A 484 -12.78 0.57 -12.30
C VAL A 484 -12.83 0.71 -10.78
N VAL A 485 -11.70 1.00 -10.15
CA VAL A 485 -11.55 1.10 -8.70
C VAL A 485 -10.98 2.46 -8.35
N SER A 486 -11.80 3.33 -7.78
CA SER A 486 -11.44 4.72 -7.48
C SER A 486 -11.61 5.05 -6.00
N CYS A 487 -10.70 5.86 -5.46
CA CYS A 487 -10.87 6.49 -4.15
C CYS A 487 -11.76 7.74 -4.20
N GLY A 488 -12.11 8.22 -5.40
CA GLY A 488 -12.90 9.41 -5.65
C GLY A 488 -14.40 9.13 -5.78
N ILE A 489 -15.11 10.01 -6.50
CA ILE A 489 -16.58 9.97 -6.65
C ILE A 489 -16.97 8.92 -7.70
N GLY A 490 -17.46 7.76 -7.25
CA GLY A 490 -17.86 6.64 -8.12
C GLY A 490 -18.96 7.00 -9.10
N ARG A 491 -19.96 7.75 -8.64
CA ARG A 491 -21.12 8.15 -9.45
C ARG A 491 -20.75 8.89 -10.73
N VAL A 492 -19.69 9.71 -10.72
CA VAL A 492 -19.21 10.40 -11.93
C VAL A 492 -18.74 9.38 -12.97
N TRP A 493 -17.97 8.39 -12.55
CA TRP A 493 -17.41 7.36 -13.44
C TRP A 493 -18.46 6.39 -13.97
N GLU A 494 -19.48 6.06 -13.18
CA GLU A 494 -20.65 5.32 -13.66
C GLU A 494 -21.31 6.06 -14.84
N ILE A 495 -21.63 7.35 -14.68
CA ILE A 495 -22.27 8.15 -15.72
C ILE A 495 -21.36 8.29 -16.96
N VAL A 496 -20.05 8.49 -16.75
CA VAL A 496 -19.07 8.57 -17.85
C VAL A 496 -19.07 7.28 -18.66
N LEU A 497 -19.04 6.11 -18.02
CA LEU A 497 -19.03 4.81 -18.69
C LEU A 497 -20.36 4.49 -19.36
N GLU A 498 -21.49 4.80 -18.72
CA GLU A 498 -22.84 4.66 -19.28
C GLU A 498 -23.00 5.45 -20.59
N ARG A 499 -22.56 6.71 -20.60
CA ARG A 499 -22.59 7.57 -21.80
C ARG A 499 -21.74 7.05 -22.96
N ARG A 500 -20.79 6.15 -22.68
CA ARG A 500 -19.95 5.48 -23.68
C ARG A 500 -20.44 4.06 -24.03
N GLY A 501 -21.59 3.65 -23.50
CA GLY A 501 -22.16 2.31 -23.73
C GLY A 501 -21.40 1.19 -23.01
N LEU A 502 -20.68 1.51 -21.94
CA LEU A 502 -19.83 0.55 -21.20
C LEU A 502 -20.38 0.13 -19.84
N GLY A 503 -21.45 0.74 -19.32
CA GLY A 503 -21.96 0.50 -17.95
C GLY A 503 -22.35 -0.96 -17.66
N ASP A 504 -22.80 -1.70 -18.67
CA ASP A 504 -23.14 -3.13 -18.49
C ASP A 504 -21.89 -4.02 -18.33
N ASN A 505 -20.78 -3.64 -18.97
CA ASN A 505 -19.58 -4.46 -19.10
C ASN A 505 -18.41 -4.03 -18.20
N VAL A 506 -18.38 -2.75 -17.80
CA VAL A 506 -17.35 -2.18 -16.94
C VAL A 506 -18.00 -1.78 -15.62
N LYS A 507 -17.64 -2.45 -14.53
CA LYS A 507 -18.19 -2.17 -13.20
C LYS A 507 -17.32 -1.15 -12.46
N VAL A 508 -17.94 -0.37 -11.58
CA VAL A 508 -17.25 0.65 -10.77
C VAL A 508 -17.32 0.22 -9.31
N ILE A 509 -16.17 0.24 -8.63
CA ILE A 509 -16.05 0.09 -7.18
C ILE A 509 -15.41 1.38 -6.67
N ALA A 510 -16.27 2.27 -6.20
CA ALA A 510 -15.91 3.58 -5.66
C ALA A 510 -17.06 4.07 -4.79
N GLY A 511 -16.76 4.91 -3.80
CA GLY A 511 -17.76 5.52 -2.94
C GLY A 511 -18.03 6.98 -3.35
N GLY A 512 -18.44 7.79 -2.38
CA GLY A 512 -18.68 9.22 -2.57
C GLY A 512 -19.74 9.78 -1.64
N ARG A 513 -20.67 8.92 -1.20
CA ARG A 513 -21.77 9.23 -0.28
C ARG A 513 -21.84 8.18 0.83
N ILE A 514 -22.49 8.52 1.94
CA ILE A 514 -22.79 7.57 3.02
C ILE A 514 -23.67 6.42 2.48
N ALA A 515 -24.57 6.73 1.55
CA ALA A 515 -25.48 5.76 0.94
C ALA A 515 -24.74 4.60 0.23
N ASP A 516 -23.51 4.82 -0.25
CA ASP A 516 -22.70 3.78 -0.88
C ASP A 516 -22.27 2.71 0.12
N GLY A 517 -22.20 3.06 1.42
CA GLY A 517 -21.93 2.12 2.51
C GLY A 517 -20.50 1.58 2.57
N TYR A 518 -19.56 2.22 1.86
CA TYR A 518 -18.11 1.98 1.96
C TYR A 518 -17.31 3.14 1.33
N VAL A 519 -16.00 3.17 1.59
CA VAL A 519 -15.01 3.99 0.90
C VAL A 519 -13.89 3.10 0.37
N VAL A 520 -13.26 3.52 -0.72
CA VAL A 520 -12.11 2.81 -1.29
C VAL A 520 -10.84 3.54 -0.89
N THR A 521 -9.94 2.82 -0.24
CA THR A 521 -8.60 3.30 0.13
C THR A 521 -7.53 2.62 -0.74
N PRO A 522 -6.26 3.09 -0.73
CA PRO A 522 -5.15 2.40 -1.39
C PRO A 522 -5.01 0.93 -0.96
N ALA A 523 -5.24 0.64 0.33
CA ALA A 523 -5.23 -0.71 0.85
C ALA A 523 -6.38 -1.57 0.28
N ASN A 524 -7.57 -0.96 0.09
CA ASN A 524 -8.68 -1.65 -0.56
C ASN A 524 -8.40 -1.96 -2.03
N LYS A 525 -7.75 -1.05 -2.78
CA LYS A 525 -7.34 -1.33 -4.17
C LYS A 525 -6.43 -2.57 -4.24
N ALA A 526 -5.43 -2.65 -3.35
CA ALA A 526 -4.53 -3.80 -3.26
C ALA A 526 -5.27 -5.09 -2.87
N ALA A 527 -6.22 -4.98 -1.94
CA ALA A 527 -7.05 -6.10 -1.49
C ALA A 527 -7.95 -6.63 -2.61
N ILE A 528 -8.58 -5.75 -3.40
CA ILE A 528 -9.41 -6.12 -4.55
C ILE A 528 -8.60 -6.98 -5.54
N VAL A 529 -7.41 -6.52 -5.93
CA VAL A 529 -6.55 -7.27 -6.85
C VAL A 529 -6.10 -8.60 -6.23
N SER A 530 -5.72 -8.59 -4.96
CA SER A 530 -5.32 -9.81 -4.25
C SER A 530 -6.47 -10.82 -4.14
N HIS A 531 -7.71 -10.35 -3.94
CA HIS A 531 -8.89 -11.20 -3.86
C HIS A 531 -9.26 -11.78 -5.23
N LEU A 532 -9.24 -10.97 -6.29
CA LEU A 532 -9.42 -11.46 -7.67
C LEU A 532 -8.39 -12.55 -8.02
N ARG A 533 -7.14 -12.36 -7.63
CA ARG A 533 -6.06 -13.31 -7.90
C ARG A 533 -6.14 -14.56 -7.03
N ASN A 534 -6.29 -14.42 -5.71
CA ASN A 534 -6.13 -15.53 -4.77
C ASN A 534 -7.44 -16.26 -4.49
N HIS A 535 -8.57 -15.55 -4.48
CA HIS A 535 -9.88 -16.15 -4.22
C HIS A 535 -10.54 -16.58 -5.54
N HIS A 536 -10.65 -15.66 -6.50
CA HIS A 536 -11.28 -15.95 -7.80
C HIS A 536 -10.34 -16.63 -8.81
N GLN A 537 -9.04 -16.74 -8.53
CA GLN A 537 -8.05 -17.41 -9.39
C GLN A 537 -7.97 -16.81 -10.80
N LEU A 538 -8.18 -15.50 -10.92
CA LEU A 538 -8.17 -14.78 -12.19
C LEU A 538 -6.79 -14.18 -12.48
N PHE A 539 -6.44 -14.08 -13.77
CA PHE A 539 -5.30 -13.28 -14.20
C PHE A 539 -5.67 -11.80 -14.11
N VAL A 540 -4.78 -10.96 -13.59
CA VAL A 540 -5.13 -9.57 -13.26
C VAL A 540 -4.11 -8.61 -13.83
N TRP A 541 -4.60 -7.64 -14.61
CA TRP A 541 -3.87 -6.45 -14.99
C TRP A 541 -4.31 -5.28 -14.10
N ALA A 542 -3.37 -4.51 -13.58
CA ALA A 542 -3.67 -3.28 -12.83
C ALA A 542 -3.08 -2.06 -13.54
N PHE A 543 -3.92 -1.03 -13.71
CA PHE A 543 -3.58 0.23 -14.37
C PHE A 543 -3.74 1.38 -13.38
N GLY A 544 -2.73 2.22 -13.22
CA GLY A 544 -2.83 3.41 -12.36
C GLY A 544 -1.76 4.46 -12.64
N ASP A 545 -1.95 5.67 -12.12
CA ASP A 545 -1.08 6.82 -12.37
C ASP A 545 -0.38 7.35 -11.10
N SER A 546 -0.79 6.90 -9.91
CA SER A 546 -0.46 7.54 -8.64
C SER A 546 0.17 6.59 -7.60
N PRO A 547 0.76 7.12 -6.52
CA PRO A 547 1.26 6.29 -5.41
C PRO A 547 0.19 5.42 -4.76
N LEU A 548 -1.09 5.83 -4.84
CA LEU A 548 -2.21 5.10 -4.26
C LEU A 548 -2.45 3.76 -4.96
N ASP A 549 -1.94 3.62 -6.19
CA ASP A 549 -2.17 2.46 -7.06
C ASP A 549 -1.03 1.45 -7.00
N ILE A 550 0.11 1.81 -6.39
CA ILE A 550 1.28 0.94 -6.27
C ILE A 550 0.93 -0.37 -5.58
N GLY A 551 0.09 -0.33 -4.54
CA GLY A 551 -0.37 -1.52 -3.84
C GLY A 551 -1.10 -2.50 -4.75
N MET A 552 -2.02 -2.01 -5.59
CA MET A 552 -2.76 -2.86 -6.52
C MET A 552 -1.90 -3.34 -7.69
N MET A 553 -0.97 -2.51 -8.17
CA MET A 553 0.01 -2.91 -9.20
C MET A 553 0.95 -4.00 -8.72
N LYS A 554 1.43 -3.94 -7.46
CA LYS A 554 2.24 -5.00 -6.86
C LYS A 554 1.49 -6.31 -6.66
N ALA A 555 0.19 -6.25 -6.40
CA ALA A 555 -0.64 -7.43 -6.20
C ALA A 555 -0.98 -8.14 -7.53
N ALA A 556 -1.00 -7.39 -8.63
CA ALA A 556 -1.38 -7.86 -9.96
C ALA A 556 -0.33 -8.78 -10.60
N HIS A 557 -0.75 -9.50 -11.64
CA HIS A 557 0.18 -10.27 -12.48
C HIS A 557 0.89 -9.38 -13.49
N ARG A 558 0.21 -8.34 -13.95
CA ARG A 558 0.74 -7.31 -14.85
C ARG A 558 0.39 -5.94 -14.31
N ALA A 559 1.40 -5.08 -14.24
CA ALA A 559 1.25 -3.70 -13.80
C ALA A 559 1.54 -2.74 -14.96
N VAL A 560 0.63 -1.78 -15.15
CA VAL A 560 0.74 -0.75 -16.18
C VAL A 560 0.63 0.61 -15.51
N VAL A 561 1.69 1.39 -15.64
CA VAL A 561 1.72 2.78 -15.19
C VAL A 561 1.19 3.65 -16.32
N VAL A 562 0.07 4.32 -16.08
CA VAL A 562 -0.47 5.32 -17.01
C VAL A 562 0.28 6.64 -16.81
N VAL A 563 0.79 7.20 -17.91
CA VAL A 563 1.64 8.38 -17.91
C VAL A 563 0.99 9.49 -18.72
N GLY A 564 0.37 10.43 -18.00
CA GLY A 564 -0.21 11.66 -18.53
C GLY A 564 0.81 12.74 -18.86
N GLU A 565 0.37 13.97 -19.12
CA GLU A 565 1.25 15.13 -19.32
C GLU A 565 2.05 15.49 -18.06
N LYS A 566 3.30 15.95 -18.22
CA LYS A 566 4.24 16.12 -17.10
C LYS A 566 3.72 17.06 -16.01
N ASP A 567 3.03 18.13 -16.38
CA ASP A 567 2.56 19.15 -15.43
C ASP A 567 1.33 18.71 -14.63
N LEU A 568 0.61 17.68 -15.10
CA LEU A 568 -0.61 17.15 -14.47
C LEU A 568 -0.34 15.90 -13.60
N ARG A 569 0.84 15.27 -13.75
CA ARG A 569 1.25 14.06 -13.02
C ARG A 569 1.35 14.28 -11.52
N SER A 570 1.11 13.22 -10.77
CA SER A 570 1.52 13.15 -9.36
C SER A 570 3.03 13.35 -9.20
N LYS A 571 3.42 14.36 -8.41
CA LYS A 571 4.82 14.71 -8.12
C LYS A 571 5.51 13.72 -7.19
N SER A 572 4.76 12.96 -6.40
CA SER A 572 5.29 12.02 -5.41
C SER A 572 5.51 10.62 -5.98
N MET A 573 4.91 10.29 -7.12
CA MET A 573 4.95 8.93 -7.69
C MET A 573 6.34 8.46 -8.07
N ASP A 574 7.19 9.34 -8.63
CA ASP A 574 8.47 8.89 -9.22
C ASP A 574 9.36 8.20 -8.18
N MET A 575 9.45 8.76 -6.96
CA MET A 575 10.20 8.17 -5.85
C MET A 575 9.57 6.85 -5.37
N VAL A 576 8.25 6.80 -5.25
CA VAL A 576 7.53 5.60 -4.79
C VAL A 576 7.64 4.47 -5.81
N LEU A 577 7.51 4.79 -7.09
CA LEU A 577 7.62 3.84 -8.20
C LEU A 577 9.05 3.33 -8.34
N MET A 578 10.07 4.20 -8.22
CA MET A 578 11.47 3.78 -8.20
C MET A 578 11.73 2.79 -7.07
N LYS A 579 11.30 3.10 -5.86
CA LYS A 579 11.43 2.20 -4.71
C LYS A 579 10.73 0.87 -4.97
N ALA A 580 9.50 0.90 -5.48
CA ALA A 580 8.73 -0.31 -5.76
C ALA A 580 9.43 -1.22 -6.78
N ILE A 581 10.06 -0.64 -7.82
CA ILE A 581 10.78 -1.40 -8.86
C ILE A 581 12.13 -1.91 -8.32
N ASP A 582 12.96 -1.00 -7.79
CA ASP A 582 14.36 -1.28 -7.46
C ASP A 582 14.51 -2.10 -6.16
N GLU A 583 13.67 -1.86 -5.14
CA GLU A 583 13.79 -2.50 -3.82
C GLU A 583 12.73 -3.60 -3.59
N GLU A 584 11.54 -3.46 -4.18
CA GLU A 584 10.37 -4.29 -3.86
C GLU A 584 9.98 -5.25 -5.01
N GLY A 585 10.72 -5.23 -6.13
CA GLY A 585 10.58 -6.17 -7.23
C GLY A 585 9.37 -5.99 -8.14
N LEU A 586 8.74 -4.79 -8.14
CA LEU A 586 7.63 -4.48 -9.03
C LEU A 586 8.10 -4.52 -10.49
N GLN A 587 7.49 -5.41 -11.30
CA GLN A 587 7.66 -5.40 -12.74
C GLN A 587 6.49 -4.68 -13.39
N ALA A 588 6.75 -3.48 -13.91
CA ALA A 588 5.73 -2.66 -14.56
C ALA A 588 6.20 -2.15 -15.92
N VAL A 589 5.24 -1.78 -16.75
CA VAL A 589 5.45 -1.08 -18.03
C VAL A 589 4.73 0.27 -17.98
N GLN A 590 5.11 1.21 -18.84
CA GLN A 590 4.40 2.49 -18.97
C GLN A 590 3.66 2.60 -20.30
N VAL A 591 2.43 3.11 -20.20
CA VAL A 591 1.62 3.55 -21.33
C VAL A 591 1.52 5.07 -21.25
N ARG A 592 1.73 5.74 -22.37
CA ARG A 592 1.76 7.21 -22.45
C ARG A 592 0.48 7.70 -23.11
N LEU A 593 -0.31 8.49 -22.37
CA LEU A 593 -1.61 9.01 -22.80
C LEU A 593 -1.66 10.53 -22.59
N PRO A 594 -1.57 11.35 -23.64
CA PRO A 594 -1.41 10.98 -25.06
C PRO A 594 -0.02 10.38 -25.37
N ARG A 595 0.13 9.71 -26.52
CA ARG A 595 1.41 9.09 -26.96
C ARG A 595 2.60 10.07 -27.01
N THR A 596 2.31 11.37 -27.10
CA THR A 596 3.29 12.48 -27.08
C THR A 596 3.84 12.78 -25.69
N ALA A 597 3.22 12.27 -24.62
CA ALA A 597 3.70 12.48 -23.27
C ALA A 597 5.14 11.95 -23.10
N LEU A 598 5.91 12.64 -22.26
CA LEU A 598 7.27 12.21 -21.92
C LEU A 598 7.21 10.92 -21.09
N HIS A 599 8.23 10.07 -21.16
CA HIS A 599 8.33 8.94 -20.23
C HIS A 599 8.40 9.44 -18.78
N ARG A 600 7.94 8.63 -17.82
CA ARG A 600 7.98 9.00 -16.40
C ARG A 600 9.34 8.72 -15.78
N LEU A 601 9.77 7.47 -15.86
CA LEU A 601 11.12 7.02 -15.54
C LEU A 601 11.86 6.64 -16.84
N ASN A 602 13.10 6.20 -16.73
CA ASN A 602 13.84 5.70 -17.89
C ASN A 602 13.22 4.40 -18.44
N THR A 603 13.43 4.15 -19.72
CA THR A 603 12.86 3.00 -20.45
C THR A 603 13.47 1.65 -20.07
N THR A 604 14.58 1.64 -19.34
CA THR A 604 15.19 0.41 -18.82
C THR A 604 14.45 -0.07 -17.58
N ARG A 605 14.13 0.84 -16.65
CA ARG A 605 13.38 0.55 -15.43
C ARG A 605 11.89 0.38 -15.68
N LEU A 606 11.35 1.18 -16.60
CA LEU A 606 9.93 1.20 -16.91
C LEU A 606 9.77 1.16 -18.44
N PRO A 607 9.76 -0.04 -19.05
CA PRO A 607 9.64 -0.19 -20.49
C PRO A 607 8.35 0.44 -21.03
N ILE A 608 8.40 0.98 -22.25
CA ILE A 608 7.24 1.59 -22.92
C ILE A 608 6.47 0.50 -23.67
N VAL A 609 5.14 0.56 -23.57
CA VAL A 609 4.23 -0.28 -24.36
C VAL A 609 3.05 0.57 -24.84
N THR A 610 2.43 0.18 -25.95
CA THR A 610 1.13 0.75 -26.37
C THR A 610 -0.03 -0.14 -25.90
N LEU A 611 -1.23 0.43 -25.71
CA LEU A 611 -2.39 -0.40 -25.34
C LEU A 611 -2.74 -1.42 -26.44
N ASP A 612 -2.42 -1.13 -27.70
CA ASP A 612 -2.61 -2.05 -28.83
C ASP A 612 -1.65 -3.25 -28.78
N GLU A 613 -0.45 -3.06 -28.23
CA GLU A 613 0.57 -4.10 -28.01
C GLU A 613 0.28 -4.97 -26.78
N LEU A 614 -0.63 -4.53 -25.91
CA LEU A 614 -1.14 -5.35 -24.83
C LEU A 614 -2.11 -6.37 -25.44
N ASP A 615 -1.57 -7.46 -25.98
CA ASP A 615 -2.38 -8.48 -26.63
C ASP A 615 -3.20 -9.26 -25.59
N PHE A 616 -4.46 -8.84 -25.42
CA PHE A 616 -5.44 -9.55 -24.60
C PHE A 616 -6.01 -10.78 -25.30
N LYS A 617 -5.86 -10.92 -26.63
CA LYS A 617 -6.33 -12.08 -27.42
C LYS A 617 -5.39 -13.28 -27.23
N ASP A 618 -4.11 -13.00 -27.00
CA ASP A 618 -3.10 -13.97 -26.57
C ASP A 618 -2.99 -14.10 -25.04
N SER A 619 -4.14 -14.00 -24.34
CA SER A 619 -4.30 -14.48 -22.95
C SER A 619 -3.91 -15.95 -22.75
N HIS A 620 -3.61 -16.68 -23.84
CA HIS A 620 -3.05 -18.03 -23.84
C HIS A 620 -1.51 -18.08 -23.81
N LEU A 621 -0.79 -17.00 -24.17
CA LEU A 621 0.64 -17.06 -24.46
C LEU A 621 1.57 -16.36 -23.46
N HIS A 622 1.06 -15.59 -22.49
CA HIS A 622 1.90 -14.94 -21.48
C HIS A 622 1.40 -15.04 -20.03
N LEU A 623 0.92 -16.24 -19.68
CA LEU A 623 0.64 -16.67 -18.30
C LEU A 623 1.94 -17.04 -17.56
N GLN A 624 2.60 -16.05 -16.97
CA GLN A 624 3.26 -16.31 -15.69
C GLN A 624 2.12 -16.48 -14.67
N SER A 625 1.89 -17.74 -14.27
CA SER A 625 0.72 -18.31 -13.57
C SER A 625 -0.46 -18.71 -14.46
N LEU A 626 -0.35 -19.87 -15.11
CA LEU A 626 -1.47 -20.56 -15.75
C LEU A 626 -2.49 -21.02 -14.69
N PRO A 627 -3.80 -21.06 -15.00
CA PRO A 627 -4.76 -21.88 -14.26
C PRO A 627 -4.26 -23.32 -14.24
N ALA A 628 -4.72 -24.11 -13.27
CA ALA A 628 -4.40 -25.55 -13.13
C ALA A 628 -4.89 -26.44 -14.31
N SER A 629 -5.04 -25.89 -15.52
CA SER A 629 -5.61 -26.54 -16.70
C SER A 629 -4.80 -26.40 -17.99
N THR A 630 -3.62 -25.74 -17.99
CA THR A 630 -2.70 -25.78 -19.15
C THR A 630 -1.22 -25.84 -18.74
N LEU A 631 -0.45 -26.72 -19.41
CA LEU A 631 0.99 -26.92 -19.20
C LEU A 631 1.78 -25.84 -19.97
N PRO A 632 2.65 -25.01 -19.34
CA PRO A 632 3.49 -24.07 -20.07
C PRO A 632 4.57 -24.81 -20.85
N ILE A 633 4.59 -24.60 -22.17
CA ILE A 633 5.49 -25.28 -23.12
C ILE A 633 6.29 -24.22 -23.90
N TRP A 634 7.61 -24.32 -23.87
CA TRP A 634 8.55 -23.44 -24.55
C TRP A 634 9.29 -24.23 -25.63
N LEU A 635 9.07 -23.88 -26.90
CA LEU A 635 9.67 -24.57 -28.03
C LEU A 635 10.61 -23.64 -28.79
N ALA A 636 11.87 -24.05 -28.94
CA ALA A 636 12.82 -23.34 -29.77
C ALA A 636 12.70 -23.68 -31.27
N THR A 637 11.75 -24.52 -31.67
CA THR A 637 11.66 -25.15 -33.02
C THR A 637 11.87 -24.17 -34.19
N SER A 638 11.31 -22.96 -34.10
CA SER A 638 11.37 -21.95 -35.16
C SER A 638 12.63 -21.08 -35.14
N LYS A 639 13.48 -21.18 -34.12
CA LYS A 639 14.69 -20.38 -33.99
C LYS A 639 15.79 -20.93 -34.92
N ARG A 640 16.48 -20.02 -35.62
CA ARG A 640 17.64 -20.37 -36.46
C ARG A 640 18.74 -21.10 -35.68
N ALA A 641 19.01 -20.67 -34.44
CA ALA A 641 19.97 -21.34 -33.55
C ALA A 641 19.55 -22.79 -33.25
N ALA A 642 18.27 -23.03 -32.97
CA ALA A 642 17.76 -24.36 -32.71
C ALA A 642 17.84 -25.27 -33.95
N GLN A 643 17.58 -24.74 -35.14
CA GLN A 643 17.74 -25.48 -36.41
C GLN A 643 19.19 -25.93 -36.61
N LEU A 644 20.16 -25.03 -36.38
CA LEU A 644 21.59 -25.36 -36.48
C LEU A 644 22.03 -26.40 -35.45
N LEU A 645 21.61 -26.23 -34.19
CA LEU A 645 21.93 -27.17 -33.11
C LEU A 645 21.28 -28.54 -33.33
N ALA A 646 20.07 -28.58 -33.88
CA ALA A 646 19.35 -29.81 -34.15
C ALA A 646 20.02 -30.65 -35.26
N THR A 647 20.69 -30.04 -36.24
CA THR A 647 21.32 -30.74 -37.37
C THR A 647 22.30 -31.81 -36.89
N ALA A 648 23.25 -31.47 -36.02
CA ALA A 648 24.26 -32.40 -35.53
C ALA A 648 23.67 -33.56 -34.71
N THR A 649 22.55 -33.34 -34.01
CA THR A 649 21.86 -34.40 -33.25
C THR A 649 21.08 -35.38 -34.15
N ARG A 650 20.78 -34.97 -35.39
CA ARG A 650 20.00 -35.75 -36.37
C ARG A 650 20.85 -36.48 -37.39
N ASP A 651 22.05 -35.98 -37.66
CA ASP A 651 22.97 -36.59 -38.62
C ASP A 651 23.38 -38.00 -38.16
N ALA A 652 23.03 -39.01 -38.95
CA ALA A 652 23.31 -40.41 -38.64
C ALA A 652 24.81 -40.74 -38.67
N SER A 653 25.63 -39.94 -39.36
CA SER A 653 27.08 -40.09 -39.39
C SER A 653 27.76 -39.67 -38.09
N ILE A 654 27.06 -38.90 -37.23
CA ILE A 654 27.58 -38.42 -35.95
C ILE A 654 27.17 -39.38 -34.83
N ALA A 655 28.15 -39.92 -34.10
CA ALA A 655 27.96 -40.84 -32.98
C ALA A 655 29.02 -40.64 -31.90
N GLY A 656 28.85 -41.29 -30.75
CA GLY A 656 29.82 -41.32 -29.66
C GLY A 656 30.13 -39.92 -29.10
N PRO A 657 31.41 -39.59 -28.87
CA PRO A 657 31.81 -38.30 -28.28
C PRO A 657 31.27 -37.07 -29.02
N ALA A 658 31.27 -37.10 -30.36
CA ALA A 658 30.78 -35.97 -31.16
C ALA A 658 29.28 -35.73 -30.98
N LEU A 659 28.49 -36.81 -30.89
CA LEU A 659 27.05 -36.70 -30.63
C LEU A 659 26.78 -36.21 -29.19
N ARG A 660 27.56 -36.68 -28.20
CA ARG A 660 27.46 -36.18 -26.82
C ARG A 660 27.74 -34.67 -26.74
N GLN A 661 28.77 -34.20 -27.45
CA GLN A 661 29.08 -32.77 -27.51
C GLN A 661 27.94 -31.96 -28.17
N ALA A 662 27.29 -32.51 -29.20
CA ALA A 662 26.12 -31.86 -29.81
C ALA A 662 24.97 -31.71 -28.80
N HIS A 663 24.66 -32.76 -28.03
CA HIS A 663 23.63 -32.70 -26.98
C HIS A 663 24.01 -31.75 -25.84
N GLN A 664 25.28 -31.67 -25.46
CA GLN A 664 25.77 -30.71 -24.47
C GLN A 664 25.55 -29.26 -24.93
N ARG A 665 25.87 -28.93 -26.18
CA ARG A 665 25.61 -27.59 -26.74
C ARG A 665 24.12 -27.26 -26.75
N VAL A 666 23.26 -28.24 -27.03
CA VAL A 666 21.80 -28.07 -26.94
C VAL A 666 21.38 -27.76 -25.50
N GLY A 667 21.90 -28.51 -24.51
CA GLY A 667 21.61 -28.28 -23.10
C GLY A 667 22.00 -26.88 -22.63
N TRP A 668 23.21 -26.44 -22.99
CA TRP A 668 23.70 -25.10 -22.68
C TRP A 668 22.82 -24.01 -23.30
N TYR A 669 22.47 -24.14 -24.59
CA TYR A 669 21.58 -23.18 -25.26
C TYR A 669 20.20 -23.10 -24.60
N LEU A 670 19.57 -24.25 -24.32
CA LEU A 670 18.26 -24.26 -23.66
C LEU A 670 18.34 -23.64 -22.26
N ALA A 671 19.44 -23.86 -21.54
CA ALA A 671 19.68 -23.28 -20.23
C ALA A 671 19.78 -21.75 -20.28
N THR A 672 20.64 -21.21 -21.14
CA THR A 672 20.91 -19.77 -21.18
C THR A 672 19.77 -18.95 -21.79
N GLU A 673 19.03 -19.52 -22.75
CA GLU A 673 17.95 -18.82 -23.46
C GLU A 673 16.57 -19.02 -22.81
N TYR A 674 16.19 -20.28 -22.53
CA TYR A 674 14.81 -20.61 -22.14
C TYR A 674 14.67 -20.87 -20.65
N ILE A 675 15.56 -21.66 -20.03
CA ILE A 675 15.47 -21.94 -18.60
C ILE A 675 15.65 -20.64 -17.79
N SER A 676 16.60 -19.80 -18.17
CA SER A 676 16.80 -18.47 -17.58
C SER A 676 15.56 -17.56 -17.70
N GLN A 677 14.81 -17.65 -18.79
CA GLN A 677 13.54 -16.92 -18.99
C GLN A 677 12.41 -17.49 -18.13
N VAL A 678 12.32 -18.82 -18.03
CA VAL A 678 11.30 -19.53 -17.23
C VAL A 678 11.50 -19.33 -15.73
N ILE A 679 12.75 -19.23 -15.29
CA ILE A 679 13.10 -19.17 -13.87
C ILE A 679 13.39 -17.75 -13.41
N GLY A 680 14.05 -16.94 -14.23
CA GLY A 680 14.54 -15.61 -13.89
C GLY A 680 16.02 -15.60 -13.54
N LEU A 681 16.60 -14.40 -13.52
CA LEU A 681 17.97 -14.14 -13.12
C LEU A 681 18.03 -13.45 -11.76
N LYS A 682 19.13 -13.65 -11.05
CA LYS A 682 19.46 -12.96 -9.80
C LYS A 682 20.83 -12.28 -9.95
N GLU A 683 20.90 -11.03 -9.52
CA GLU A 683 22.15 -10.29 -9.42
C GLU A 683 23.06 -10.93 -8.34
N CYS A 684 24.35 -11.04 -8.64
CA CYS A 684 25.36 -11.56 -7.72
C CYS A 684 26.61 -10.69 -7.73
N ASP A 685 27.23 -10.57 -6.55
CA ASP A 685 28.49 -9.85 -6.43
C ASP A 685 29.60 -10.62 -7.15
N ILE A 686 30.34 -9.89 -7.99
CA ILE A 686 31.54 -10.39 -8.65
C ILE A 686 32.70 -9.44 -8.38
N GLN A 687 33.92 -10.00 -8.34
CA GLN A 687 35.12 -9.18 -8.30
C GLN A 687 35.50 -8.84 -9.74
N HIS A 688 35.38 -7.56 -10.08
CA HIS A 688 35.73 -7.07 -11.41
C HIS A 688 37.25 -7.21 -11.62
N VAL A 689 37.67 -7.42 -12.86
CA VAL A 689 39.10 -7.56 -13.23
C VAL A 689 39.96 -6.35 -12.85
N LEU A 690 39.34 -5.20 -12.59
CA LEU A 690 39.99 -3.97 -12.10
C LEU A 690 40.10 -3.90 -10.56
N GLY A 691 39.77 -4.99 -9.85
CA GLY A 691 39.85 -5.08 -8.39
C GLY A 691 38.67 -4.49 -7.62
N SER A 692 37.71 -3.85 -8.30
CA SER A 692 36.49 -3.31 -7.70
C SER A 692 35.40 -4.38 -7.57
N ALA A 693 34.53 -4.28 -6.56
CA ALA A 693 33.28 -5.02 -6.55
C ALA A 693 32.39 -4.52 -7.70
N SER A 694 31.73 -5.44 -8.39
CA SER A 694 30.77 -5.18 -9.47
C SER A 694 29.66 -6.22 -9.42
N SER A 695 28.64 -6.09 -10.25
CA SER A 695 27.53 -7.03 -10.30
C SER A 695 27.54 -7.88 -11.55
N GLY A 696 27.33 -9.18 -11.35
CA GLY A 696 27.07 -10.17 -12.37
C GLY A 696 25.66 -10.73 -12.24
N HIS A 697 25.31 -11.66 -13.11
CA HIS A 697 24.01 -12.33 -13.09
C HIS A 697 24.19 -13.84 -13.10
N ARG A 698 23.26 -14.52 -12.44
CA ARG A 698 23.18 -15.98 -12.41
C ARG A 698 21.74 -16.44 -12.34
N LEU A 699 21.47 -17.74 -12.39
CA LEU A 699 20.10 -18.24 -12.33
C LEU A 699 19.46 -17.92 -10.97
N GLN A 700 18.19 -17.55 -10.95
CA GLN A 700 17.47 -17.39 -9.69
C GLN A 700 17.40 -18.75 -8.97
N TYR A 701 17.80 -18.76 -7.69
CA TYR A 701 17.91 -19.96 -6.85
C TYR A 701 18.88 -21.03 -7.38
N GLU A 702 19.96 -20.64 -8.05
CA GLU A 702 20.91 -21.60 -8.65
C GLU A 702 21.49 -22.62 -7.65
N LYS A 703 21.88 -22.18 -6.44
CA LYS A 703 22.40 -23.06 -5.37
C LYS A 703 21.33 -24.01 -4.82
N GLU A 704 20.07 -23.61 -4.94
CA GLU A 704 18.89 -24.36 -4.53
C GLU A 704 18.18 -25.00 -5.75
N THR A 705 18.94 -25.28 -6.81
CA THR A 705 18.49 -26.01 -8.00
C THR A 705 19.10 -27.41 -8.05
N THR A 706 18.29 -28.41 -8.36
CA THR A 706 18.78 -29.78 -8.68
C THR A 706 18.53 -30.12 -10.13
N ILE A 707 19.60 -30.49 -10.84
CA ILE A 707 19.58 -31.00 -12.22
C ILE A 707 19.53 -32.52 -12.14
N ILE A 708 18.45 -33.11 -12.64
CA ILE A 708 18.27 -34.55 -12.71
C ILE A 708 18.46 -35.00 -14.16
N ALA A 709 19.56 -35.69 -14.42
CA ALA A 709 19.85 -36.31 -15.70
C ALA A 709 19.17 -37.68 -15.80
N LEU A 710 18.23 -37.83 -16.74
CA LEU A 710 17.60 -39.12 -17.01
C LEU A 710 18.58 -40.01 -17.77
N MET A 711 19.06 -41.05 -17.09
CA MET A 711 20.06 -41.92 -17.65
C MET A 711 19.44 -42.87 -18.68
N ARG A 712 20.15 -43.18 -19.77
CA ARG A 712 21.52 -42.74 -20.10
C ARG A 712 21.54 -41.55 -21.08
N ALA A 713 20.48 -41.37 -21.86
CA ALA A 713 20.48 -40.43 -22.99
C ALA A 713 20.40 -38.95 -22.56
N GLY A 714 19.83 -38.64 -21.39
CA GLY A 714 19.70 -37.26 -20.90
C GLY A 714 21.01 -36.64 -20.40
N GLU A 715 21.99 -37.46 -20.00
CA GLU A 715 23.22 -36.98 -19.36
C GLU A 715 24.01 -35.96 -20.18
N PRO A 716 24.35 -36.19 -21.46
CA PRO A 716 25.15 -35.22 -22.22
C PRO A 716 24.49 -33.85 -22.31
N MET A 717 23.16 -33.79 -22.37
CA MET A 717 22.40 -32.55 -22.37
C MET A 717 22.36 -31.92 -20.97
N ALA A 718 22.15 -32.72 -19.93
CA ALA A 718 22.17 -32.26 -18.55
C ALA A 718 23.54 -31.65 -18.18
N LEU A 719 24.64 -32.20 -18.69
CA LEU A 719 25.98 -31.62 -18.52
C LEU A 719 26.07 -30.21 -19.13
N GLY A 720 25.42 -29.97 -20.27
CA GLY A 720 25.32 -28.62 -20.84
C GLY A 720 24.52 -27.64 -19.99
N VAL A 721 23.44 -28.13 -19.37
CA VAL A 721 22.67 -27.34 -18.39
C VAL A 721 23.51 -27.05 -17.14
N SER A 722 24.26 -28.03 -16.65
CA SER A 722 25.16 -27.87 -15.50
C SER A 722 26.32 -26.93 -15.79
N GLU A 723 26.82 -26.89 -17.02
CA GLU A 723 27.84 -25.94 -17.46
C GLU A 723 27.32 -24.50 -17.44
N ALA A 724 26.04 -24.29 -17.77
CA ALA A 724 25.40 -22.97 -17.66
C ALA A 724 25.10 -22.58 -16.21
N PHE A 725 24.83 -23.56 -15.34
CA PHE A 725 24.43 -23.36 -13.93
C PHE A 725 25.35 -24.13 -12.96
N PRO A 726 26.62 -23.69 -12.82
CA PRO A 726 27.65 -24.46 -12.11
C PRO A 726 27.40 -24.61 -10.60
N LEU A 727 26.50 -23.82 -10.00
CA LEU A 727 26.19 -23.93 -8.58
C LEU A 727 25.05 -24.92 -8.27
N ALA A 728 24.35 -25.42 -9.29
CA ALA A 728 23.25 -26.36 -9.12
C ALA A 728 23.76 -27.76 -8.77
N MET A 729 23.00 -28.48 -7.93
CA MET A 729 23.26 -29.89 -7.63
C MET A 729 23.02 -30.75 -8.88
N PHE A 730 23.89 -31.72 -9.16
CA PHE A 730 23.74 -32.63 -10.30
C PHE A 730 23.48 -34.07 -9.83
N VAL A 731 22.39 -34.67 -10.32
CA VAL A 731 21.94 -36.01 -9.95
C VAL A 731 21.72 -36.84 -11.21
N GLN A 732 22.31 -38.02 -11.26
CA GLN A 732 22.01 -39.03 -12.28
C GLN A 732 20.93 -39.98 -11.76
N ALA A 733 19.92 -40.26 -12.57
CA ALA A 733 18.85 -41.18 -12.19
C ALA A 733 18.47 -42.10 -13.37
N GLU A 734 18.53 -43.42 -13.14
CA GLU A 734 18.11 -44.42 -14.12
C GLU A 734 16.60 -44.68 -14.04
N CYS A 735 16.01 -44.56 -12.85
CA CYS A 735 14.59 -44.73 -12.60
C CYS A 735 14.10 -43.80 -11.49
N GLN A 736 12.77 -43.69 -11.36
CA GLN A 736 12.10 -42.83 -10.39
C GLN A 736 12.47 -43.15 -8.92
N ASP A 737 12.86 -44.40 -8.62
CA ASP A 737 13.23 -44.84 -7.27
C ASP A 737 14.61 -44.30 -6.84
N ASN A 738 15.38 -43.72 -7.77
CA ASN A 738 16.63 -43.04 -7.44
C ASN A 738 16.41 -41.64 -6.84
N ILE A 739 15.17 -41.12 -6.82
CA ILE A 739 14.85 -39.82 -6.21
C ILE A 739 14.78 -39.97 -4.68
N ARG A 740 15.68 -39.28 -3.96
CA ARG A 740 15.81 -39.34 -2.49
C ARG A 740 15.49 -37.99 -1.85
N HIS A 741 15.10 -38.00 -0.58
CA HIS A 741 14.74 -36.80 0.18
C HIS A 741 15.80 -35.69 0.11
N HIS A 742 17.08 -36.04 0.33
CA HIS A 742 18.18 -35.07 0.33
C HIS A 742 18.47 -34.46 -1.05
N HIS A 743 17.95 -35.02 -2.14
CA HIS A 743 18.01 -34.38 -3.46
C HIS A 743 17.07 -33.17 -3.56
N LEU A 744 16.09 -33.02 -2.66
CA LEU A 744 14.98 -32.05 -2.82
C LEU A 744 14.70 -31.18 -1.58
N GLU A 745 15.12 -31.63 -0.39
CA GLU A 745 14.80 -31.01 0.91
C GLU A 745 15.08 -29.51 0.95
N SER A 746 16.32 -29.11 0.65
CA SER A 746 16.78 -27.71 0.64
C SER A 746 16.56 -26.98 -0.69
N GLN A 747 15.94 -27.64 -1.67
CA GLN A 747 15.90 -27.16 -3.05
C GLN A 747 14.60 -26.40 -3.34
N LYS A 748 14.69 -25.35 -4.13
CA LYS A 748 13.56 -24.52 -4.59
C LYS A 748 13.01 -25.03 -5.92
N GLN A 749 13.85 -25.67 -6.74
CA GLN A 749 13.49 -26.09 -8.08
C GLN A 749 14.30 -27.30 -8.59
N VAL A 750 13.73 -27.99 -9.58
CA VAL A 750 14.30 -29.15 -10.26
C VAL A 750 14.32 -28.93 -11.77
N LEU A 751 15.45 -29.22 -12.42
CA LEU A 751 15.58 -29.31 -13.87
C LEU A 751 15.63 -30.78 -14.26
N LEU A 752 14.54 -31.31 -14.83
CA LEU A 752 14.42 -32.72 -15.22
C LEU A 752 14.80 -32.88 -16.70
N VAL A 753 15.97 -33.46 -16.99
CA VAL A 753 16.59 -33.38 -18.32
C VAL A 753 16.63 -34.74 -19.02
N ASP A 754 15.99 -34.83 -20.18
CA ASP A 754 16.03 -36.00 -21.06
C ASP A 754 16.19 -35.62 -22.53
N SER A 755 17.03 -36.33 -23.27
CA SER A 755 17.33 -36.00 -24.66
C SER A 755 16.12 -36.12 -25.58
N VAL A 756 15.24 -37.11 -25.36
CA VAL A 756 14.07 -37.37 -26.22
C VAL A 756 12.84 -37.80 -25.41
N ILE A 757 11.77 -37.02 -25.49
CA ILE A 757 10.46 -37.36 -24.92
C ILE A 757 9.56 -37.93 -26.01
N ASN A 758 9.41 -39.26 -26.01
CA ASN A 758 8.62 -40.00 -27.01
C ASN A 758 7.14 -40.18 -26.63
N SER A 759 6.88 -40.88 -25.51
CA SER A 759 5.51 -41.08 -24.98
C SER A 759 5.24 -40.25 -23.72
N GLY A 760 6.29 -39.70 -23.12
CA GLY A 760 6.23 -38.97 -21.86
C GLY A 760 6.09 -39.83 -20.59
N LYS A 761 5.94 -41.15 -20.70
CA LYS A 761 5.74 -42.05 -19.55
C LYS A 761 6.80 -41.85 -18.45
N THR A 762 8.08 -41.88 -18.82
CA THR A 762 9.20 -41.70 -17.88
C THR A 762 9.17 -40.33 -17.21
N ILE A 763 8.79 -39.27 -17.93
CA ILE A 763 8.68 -37.92 -17.34
C ILE A 763 7.58 -37.90 -16.28
N VAL A 764 6.42 -38.48 -16.55
CA VAL A 764 5.31 -38.57 -15.59
C VAL A 764 5.74 -39.31 -14.32
N GLU A 765 6.35 -40.47 -14.48
CA GLU A 765 6.91 -41.30 -13.41
C GLU A 765 7.88 -40.53 -12.50
N PHE A 766 8.81 -39.77 -13.09
CA PHE A 766 9.75 -38.95 -12.34
C PHE A 766 9.08 -37.76 -11.66
N VAL A 767 8.14 -37.09 -12.33
CA VAL A 767 7.38 -35.97 -11.74
C VAL A 767 6.59 -36.46 -10.53
N GLU A 768 5.92 -37.61 -10.60
CA GLU A 768 5.21 -38.20 -9.47
C GLU A 768 6.16 -38.52 -8.31
N ALA A 769 7.33 -39.10 -8.58
CA ALA A 769 8.33 -39.39 -7.54
C ALA A 769 8.87 -38.12 -6.86
N ILE A 770 9.15 -37.06 -7.64
CA ILE A 770 9.57 -35.76 -7.10
C ILE A 770 8.45 -35.17 -6.23
N ARG A 771 7.20 -35.21 -6.70
CA ARG A 771 6.03 -34.66 -5.97
C ARG A 771 5.73 -35.42 -4.68
N LYS A 772 5.97 -36.74 -4.65
CA LYS A 772 5.86 -37.56 -3.42
C LYS A 772 6.84 -37.10 -2.34
N VAL A 773 8.03 -36.63 -2.73
CA VAL A 773 9.03 -36.11 -1.79
C VAL A 773 8.76 -34.64 -1.43
N LYS A 774 8.39 -33.81 -2.42
CA LYS A 774 8.11 -32.39 -2.21
C LYS A 774 7.01 -31.88 -3.14
N ALA A 775 5.81 -31.73 -2.60
CA ALA A 775 4.59 -31.47 -3.37
C ALA A 775 4.63 -30.16 -4.20
N ASP A 776 5.25 -29.09 -3.68
CA ASP A 776 5.15 -27.75 -4.29
C ASP A 776 6.42 -27.27 -5.03
N ILE A 777 7.46 -28.12 -5.14
CA ILE A 777 8.72 -27.73 -5.78
C ILE A 777 8.52 -27.34 -7.27
N LYS A 778 9.23 -26.33 -7.76
CA LYS A 778 9.15 -25.97 -9.18
C LYS A 778 9.89 -27.01 -10.03
N ILE A 779 9.25 -27.52 -11.09
CA ILE A 779 9.86 -28.52 -11.99
C ILE A 779 9.91 -27.93 -13.40
N VAL A 780 11.09 -27.89 -14.02
CA VAL A 780 11.26 -27.56 -15.43
C VAL A 780 11.77 -28.80 -16.15
N ILE A 781 10.95 -29.35 -17.03
CA ILE A 781 11.31 -30.47 -17.89
C ILE A 781 12.07 -29.91 -19.09
N VAL A 782 13.23 -30.50 -19.42
CA VAL A 782 14.12 -30.02 -20.47
C VAL A 782 14.38 -31.15 -21.46
N SER A 783 14.19 -30.89 -22.75
CA SER A 783 14.45 -31.90 -23.77
C SER A 783 14.96 -31.37 -25.11
N GLY A 784 15.71 -32.21 -25.83
CA GLY A 784 16.12 -31.89 -27.20
C GLY A 784 14.97 -32.10 -28.19
N VAL A 785 14.17 -33.14 -27.98
CA VAL A 785 13.10 -33.51 -28.92
C VAL A 785 11.90 -33.98 -28.13
N VAL A 786 10.74 -33.36 -28.37
CA VAL A 786 9.46 -33.85 -27.86
C VAL A 786 8.60 -34.30 -29.02
N GLN A 787 7.98 -35.47 -28.93
CA GLN A 787 7.07 -35.95 -29.96
C GLN A 787 5.79 -35.09 -29.96
N ALA A 788 5.31 -34.67 -31.14
CA ALA A 788 4.25 -33.66 -31.28
C ALA A 788 2.91 -34.08 -30.64
N GLN A 789 2.55 -35.37 -30.65
CA GLN A 789 1.35 -35.87 -29.98
C GLN A 789 1.46 -35.73 -28.46
N CYS A 790 2.66 -35.80 -27.86
CA CYS A 790 2.83 -35.54 -26.42
C CYS A 790 2.52 -34.09 -26.01
N LEU A 791 2.45 -33.17 -26.97
CA LEU A 791 2.12 -31.76 -26.74
C LEU A 791 0.62 -31.48 -26.94
N GLN A 792 -0.14 -32.45 -27.47
CA GLN A 792 -1.59 -32.33 -27.62
C GLN A 792 -2.27 -32.50 -26.27
N SER A 793 -3.35 -31.74 -26.06
CA SER A 793 -4.07 -31.66 -24.79
C SER A 793 -4.72 -32.98 -24.34
N ASP A 794 -4.96 -33.89 -25.28
CA ASP A 794 -5.53 -35.21 -25.05
C ASP A 794 -4.49 -36.28 -24.71
N SER A 795 -3.19 -35.96 -24.82
CA SER A 795 -2.11 -36.91 -24.58
C SER A 795 -1.91 -37.25 -23.10
N ASN A 796 -1.41 -38.46 -22.82
CA ASN A 796 -1.15 -38.92 -21.46
C ASN A 796 -0.13 -38.03 -20.74
N LEU A 797 0.91 -37.56 -21.45
CA LEU A 797 1.89 -36.64 -20.88
C LEU A 797 1.22 -35.33 -20.48
N TYR A 798 0.50 -34.69 -21.42
CA TYR A 798 -0.14 -33.41 -21.15
C TYR A 798 -1.15 -33.51 -20.00
N LYS A 799 -2.03 -34.52 -20.02
CA LYS A 799 -3.02 -34.76 -18.96
C LYS A 799 -2.41 -35.04 -17.59
N ALA A 800 -1.30 -35.78 -17.54
CA ALA A 800 -0.61 -36.04 -16.28
C ALA A 800 0.06 -34.79 -15.72
N LEU A 801 0.71 -33.98 -16.58
CA LEU A 801 1.44 -32.81 -16.14
C LEU A 801 0.55 -31.61 -15.83
N VAL A 802 -0.57 -31.45 -16.54
CA VAL A 802 -1.47 -30.29 -16.38
C VAL A 802 -2.10 -30.20 -14.98
N GLY A 803 -2.31 -31.35 -14.33
CA GLY A 803 -2.81 -31.42 -12.96
C GLY A 803 -1.78 -31.00 -11.89
N HIS A 804 -0.51 -30.81 -12.27
CA HIS A 804 0.55 -30.39 -11.37
C HIS A 804 0.78 -28.87 -11.44
N ARG A 805 0.85 -28.21 -10.28
CA ARG A 805 1.25 -26.79 -10.16
C ARG A 805 2.76 -26.64 -10.33
N ASN A 806 3.25 -25.45 -10.69
CA ASN A 806 4.68 -25.13 -10.78
C ASN A 806 5.49 -26.07 -11.68
N ILE A 807 4.94 -26.46 -12.84
CA ILE A 807 5.62 -27.31 -13.82
C ILE A 807 5.71 -26.61 -15.17
N SER A 808 6.79 -26.82 -15.93
CA SER A 808 6.98 -26.28 -17.28
C SER A 808 7.77 -27.25 -18.15
N LEU A 809 7.58 -27.18 -19.47
CA LEU A 809 8.32 -27.95 -20.45
C LEU A 809 9.11 -27.01 -21.37
N VAL A 810 10.41 -27.25 -21.52
CA VAL A 810 11.31 -26.55 -22.43
C VAL A 810 11.89 -27.57 -23.40
N ALA A 811 11.78 -27.31 -24.70
CA ALA A 811 12.40 -28.17 -25.70
C ALA A 811 13.01 -27.44 -26.89
N LEU A 812 14.09 -28.03 -27.44
CA LEU A 812 14.74 -27.50 -28.65
C LEU A 812 13.81 -27.60 -29.86
N ARG A 813 13.12 -28.73 -30.03
CA ARG A 813 12.14 -28.91 -31.11
C ARG A 813 11.07 -29.93 -30.78
N HIS A 814 9.95 -29.83 -31.49
CA HIS A 814 9.01 -30.95 -31.60
C HIS A 814 9.33 -31.86 -32.81
N SER A 815 8.72 -33.04 -32.86
CA SER A 815 8.85 -34.00 -33.96
C SER A 815 7.52 -34.67 -34.26
N ASP A 816 7.03 -34.58 -35.50
CA ASP A 816 5.81 -35.26 -35.93
C ASP A 816 6.00 -36.78 -36.05
N THR A 817 7.22 -37.21 -36.31
CA THR A 817 7.59 -38.63 -36.38
C THR A 817 7.68 -39.24 -34.99
N LYS A 818 6.81 -40.21 -34.71
CA LYS A 818 6.91 -41.08 -33.53
C LYS A 818 7.86 -42.23 -33.85
N PHE A 819 9.05 -42.22 -33.27
CA PHE A 819 10.06 -43.25 -33.51
C PHE A 819 10.68 -43.71 -32.20
N THR A 820 10.54 -45.01 -31.90
CA THR A 820 11.26 -45.64 -30.79
C THR A 820 12.48 -46.33 -31.38
N GLY A 821 13.66 -45.77 -31.16
CA GLY A 821 14.89 -46.33 -31.69
C GLY A 821 15.17 -47.73 -31.12
N SER A 822 15.77 -48.59 -31.95
CA SER A 822 16.25 -49.90 -31.56
C SER A 822 17.60 -50.16 -32.23
N GLY A 823 18.62 -50.57 -31.47
CA GLY A 823 19.95 -50.83 -32.01
C GLY A 823 20.65 -49.54 -32.48
N ALA A 824 20.89 -49.42 -33.79
CA ALA A 824 21.64 -48.32 -34.41
C ALA A 824 20.92 -46.95 -34.43
N THR A 825 19.61 -46.92 -34.19
CA THR A 825 18.78 -45.71 -34.25
C THR A 825 18.35 -45.21 -32.86
N ASP A 826 18.72 -45.91 -31.79
CA ASP A 826 18.47 -45.49 -30.41
C ASP A 826 19.45 -44.39 -29.99
N THR A 827 18.92 -43.28 -29.45
CA THR A 827 19.73 -42.13 -29.04
C THR A 827 20.76 -42.50 -27.98
N GLY A 828 20.38 -43.30 -26.98
CA GLY A 828 21.32 -43.77 -25.95
C GLY A 828 22.44 -44.61 -26.55
N ASN A 829 22.11 -45.56 -27.42
CA ASN A 829 23.10 -46.41 -28.07
C ASN A 829 24.07 -45.62 -28.96
N ARG A 830 23.57 -44.63 -29.70
CA ARG A 830 24.40 -43.75 -30.54
C ARG A 830 25.30 -42.84 -29.71
N LEU A 831 24.81 -42.33 -28.58
CA LEU A 831 25.60 -41.48 -27.68
C LEU A 831 26.80 -42.22 -27.08
N PHE A 832 26.69 -43.54 -26.88
CA PHE A 832 27.72 -44.35 -26.22
C PHE A 832 28.33 -45.45 -27.09
N ASN A 833 28.08 -45.45 -28.41
CA ASN A 833 28.54 -46.46 -29.36
C ASN A 833 28.20 -47.91 -28.95
N THR A 834 27.02 -48.12 -28.38
CA THR A 834 26.52 -49.43 -27.92
C THR A 834 25.45 -50.02 -28.84
N THR A 835 25.48 -49.67 -30.13
CA THR A 835 24.48 -50.03 -31.14
C THR A 835 24.32 -51.53 -31.40
N HIS A 836 25.30 -52.35 -30.98
CA HIS A 836 25.27 -53.81 -31.03
C HIS A 836 24.52 -54.48 -29.85
N ILE A 837 24.21 -53.73 -28.79
CA ILE A 837 23.47 -54.24 -27.63
C ILE A 837 21.97 -54.17 -27.95
N ARG A 838 21.34 -55.31 -28.23
CA ARG A 838 19.87 -55.41 -28.32
C ARG A 838 19.29 -55.30 -26.90
N ARG A 839 18.23 -54.49 -26.71
CA ARG A 839 17.38 -54.60 -25.52
C ARG A 839 16.86 -56.04 -25.46
N LEU A 840 17.26 -56.82 -24.45
CA LEU A 840 16.51 -58.00 -24.07
C LEU A 840 15.12 -57.51 -23.65
N SER A 841 14.09 -57.90 -24.41
CA SER A 841 12.71 -57.63 -24.04
C SER A 841 12.41 -58.33 -22.72
N ALA A 842 11.98 -57.57 -21.72
CA ALA A 842 11.44 -58.09 -20.47
C ALA A 842 10.12 -58.81 -20.77
N SER A 843 10.22 -60.09 -21.11
CA SER A 843 9.15 -61.07 -21.09
C SER A 843 9.77 -62.37 -20.56
N LEU A 844 10.03 -62.37 -19.25
CA LEU A 844 10.26 -63.51 -18.34
C LEU A 844 10.96 -62.95 -17.10
N VAL A 845 10.17 -62.60 -16.09
CA VAL A 845 10.27 -62.92 -14.64
C VAL A 845 9.05 -62.29 -13.98
#